data_AF-A0A975EHS7-F1
#
_entry.id   AF-A0A975EHS7-F1
#
_cell.length_a   1.000
_cell.length_b   1.000
_cell.length_c   1.000
_cell.angle_alpha   90.00
_cell.angle_beta   90.00
_cell.angle_gamma   90.00
#
_symmetry.space_group_name_H-M   'P 1'
#
loop_
_entity.id
_entity.type
_entity.pdbx_description
1 polymer ?
#
loop_
_entity_poly.entity_id
_entity_poly.type
_entity_poly.pdbx_seq_one_letter_code
_entity_poly.pdbx_strand_id
1 'polypeptide(L)'
;MPHVFKAMKATLSLFLAGAIALCAADAPKAPAPGHAELIRQLSSESFKEREKATRALWEAGTGALAELREASRSEDPEVALRAAGVLEKIELRITPETPDNVLGLIRKYRVSSTNLKVGALNELKLRKAYFQVLKLFSMEPPEIRIQMAPAIRGVAITGARQAIARGADEEALELLRMSANEPNDLMALACAYRNMGRLGDGAKLPPAPDGVPPVIWKITIHRAKGEIREAADLAARSGQKMLHAGMNVLLGDPTLWLAGNGFGDSNMQALDAYVGIATRRWNGEKPEESDFEQLIRLLGSPEDSDREQAASSLAALGRLAEVEEAQAKDQPELGFAHYLSQERTGDALKVMGIDPQKPDYAAWVAERFAKLSGGGDRDGGLGSPETELHLLAAFMEQRGMAKEFNAAFSKPLEEIAEADEIQFMEFLRPLFVSSFGAPEFAFAQGAAWAGAQGQRWRKLESVAFGEEGGVMEWLSWIRKIEPDIPNADVMRAMMAITGLGADPKHLRASWMAKFWKAVEKSPDDEKSRLALRILSLSLSMNDVENALRARDLISPEDRNSVSWTTAQQSQYLSAAGRWKDAADILSKSRETVSSSPETHAFMAATLRKAGLSKEAAEADAWVEKLTLGYAPSCNRIGEHYTYGGDSVRAAKWYLRAAVQADISGGEFVAVLGNHAQAMLGKGEFDIAASCFEALAQVYVSERYSGMGITSYSKMRLSADLAKALDVLPQDRPRAIAMLDDLSRIFAADGTLADDFFPLVKEAGLNKELDRWFGQSWERVSASLGKYPDCDNSQNTAAWLASRAGRRLPEAEKLLKKAVARNPEQAAYLDTMAELRFAMGDRKGAVEWSERALLHYPLTESPYDTMIRKQHERFLNDALPQ
;
A
#
# COMPACT_ATOMS: atom_id res chain seq x y z
N MET A 1 -21.23 15.09 -46.46
CA MET A 1 -22.12 15.26 -47.63
C MET A 1 -23.38 15.99 -47.18
N PRO A 2 -23.97 16.92 -47.96
CA PRO A 2 -23.27 17.98 -48.71
C PRO A 2 -24.08 19.30 -48.88
N HIS A 3 -23.42 20.27 -49.54
CA HIS A 3 -23.93 21.38 -50.38
C HIS A 3 -24.36 22.71 -49.70
N VAL A 4 -23.67 23.86 -49.89
CA VAL A 4 -23.15 24.56 -51.10
C VAL A 4 -24.26 25.03 -52.03
N PHE A 5 -24.41 26.35 -52.22
CA PHE A 5 -24.24 27.05 -53.52
C PHE A 5 -24.74 28.51 -53.48
N LYS A 6 -23.88 29.43 -53.94
CA LYS A 6 -24.31 30.50 -54.85
C LYS A 6 -23.15 30.84 -55.79
N ALA A 7 -23.43 30.76 -57.08
CA ALA A 7 -22.49 30.90 -58.19
C ALA A 7 -23.03 31.85 -59.27
N MET A 8 -22.09 32.29 -60.12
CA MET A 8 -22.18 32.61 -61.55
C MET A 8 -22.61 34.00 -62.04
N LYS A 9 -21.71 34.58 -62.86
CA LYS A 9 -21.83 34.97 -64.29
C LYS A 9 -20.38 35.13 -64.84
N ALA A 10 -19.79 34.32 -65.74
CA ALA A 10 -20.04 34.01 -67.17
C ALA A 10 -19.85 35.24 -68.12
N THR A 11 -19.16 35.28 -69.28
CA THR A 11 -18.24 34.41 -70.08
C THR A 11 -17.70 35.26 -71.28
N LEU A 12 -16.38 35.18 -71.58
CA LEU A 12 -15.64 35.17 -72.89
C LEU A 12 -15.86 36.17 -74.07
N SER A 13 -14.74 36.76 -74.57
CA SER A 13 -14.28 36.95 -75.99
C SER A 13 -13.09 37.94 -76.04
N LEU A 14 -11.82 37.55 -76.18
CA LEU A 14 -10.97 37.22 -77.36
C LEU A 14 -10.54 38.40 -78.30
N PHE A 15 -9.21 38.55 -78.40
CA PHE A 15 -8.35 39.12 -79.48
C PHE A 15 -7.78 40.58 -79.47
N LEU A 16 -6.45 40.59 -79.23
CA LEU A 16 -5.35 41.19 -80.03
C LEU A 16 -4.81 42.61 -79.77
N ALA A 17 -3.68 42.67 -79.06
CA ALA A 17 -2.42 43.39 -79.37
C ALA A 17 -1.50 43.24 -78.13
N GLY A 18 -0.22 42.84 -78.14
CA GLY A 18 0.79 42.65 -79.17
C GLY A 18 2.14 43.06 -78.57
N ALA A 19 3.01 42.08 -78.30
CA ALA A 19 4.48 42.13 -78.07
C ALA A 19 5.00 42.97 -76.85
N ILE A 20 5.93 42.55 -75.99
CA ILE A 20 7.12 41.69 -76.12
C ILE A 20 7.32 40.99 -74.77
N ALA A 21 7.21 39.65 -74.72
CA ALA A 21 7.75 38.86 -73.62
C ALA A 21 9.02 38.19 -74.13
N LEU A 22 10.16 38.76 -73.74
CA LEU A 22 11.47 38.13 -73.91
C LEU A 22 11.51 36.86 -73.05
N CYS A 23 11.96 35.77 -73.64
CA CYS A 23 12.37 34.55 -72.95
C CYS A 23 13.31 34.88 -71.78
N ALA A 24 12.84 34.73 -70.54
CA ALA A 24 13.71 34.39 -69.43
C ALA A 24 13.53 32.89 -69.20
N ALA A 25 14.55 32.13 -69.58
CA ALA A 25 14.66 30.72 -69.25
C ALA A 25 14.42 30.53 -67.74
N ASP A 26 13.63 29.51 -67.38
CA ASP A 26 13.71 28.92 -66.04
C ASP A 26 15.16 28.48 -65.84
N ALA A 27 15.93 29.29 -65.13
CA ALA A 27 17.23 28.88 -64.64
C ALA A 27 17.00 27.61 -63.80
N PRO A 28 17.78 26.55 -63.98
CA PRO A 28 17.71 25.41 -63.09
C PRO A 28 17.88 25.95 -61.66
N LYS A 29 16.90 25.70 -60.78
CA LYS A 29 17.06 25.94 -59.35
C LYS A 29 18.37 25.23 -58.98
N ALA A 30 19.38 26.00 -58.59
CA ALA A 30 20.66 25.46 -58.19
C ALA A 30 20.41 24.30 -57.21
N PRO A 31 21.12 23.17 -57.33
CA PRO A 31 20.95 22.04 -56.43
C PRO A 31 21.00 22.55 -54.99
N ALA A 32 20.09 22.07 -54.15
CA ALA A 32 20.07 22.46 -52.74
C ALA A 32 21.49 22.30 -52.19
N PRO A 33 22.08 23.33 -51.55
CA PRO A 33 23.46 23.26 -51.08
C PRO A 33 23.60 22.05 -50.15
N GLY A 34 24.60 21.21 -50.42
CA GLY A 34 24.90 20.05 -49.57
C GLY A 34 25.29 20.50 -48.15
N HIS A 35 25.22 19.58 -47.17
CA HIS A 35 25.49 19.91 -45.76
C HIS A 35 26.84 20.60 -45.54
N ALA A 36 27.89 20.21 -46.28
CA ALA A 36 29.21 20.86 -46.21
C ALA A 36 29.18 22.34 -46.63
N GLU A 37 28.41 22.70 -47.66
CA GLU A 37 28.25 24.08 -48.11
C GLU A 37 27.40 24.90 -47.14
N LEU A 38 26.37 24.30 -46.56
CA LEU A 38 25.57 24.92 -45.52
C LEU A 38 26.38 25.19 -44.25
N ILE A 39 27.27 24.27 -43.86
CA ILE A 39 28.18 24.45 -42.72
C ILE A 39 29.16 25.61 -42.96
N ARG A 40 29.73 25.72 -44.17
CA ARG A 40 30.60 26.85 -44.55
C ARG A 40 29.85 28.19 -44.48
N GLN A 41 28.56 28.20 -44.83
CA GLN A 41 27.73 29.40 -44.78
C GLN A 41 27.35 29.82 -43.35
N LEU A 42 27.61 28.99 -42.33
CA LEU A 42 27.38 29.37 -40.93
C LEU A 42 28.29 30.52 -40.45
N SER A 43 29.45 30.76 -41.07
CA SER A 43 30.29 31.94 -40.80
C SER A 43 30.34 32.96 -41.94
N SER A 44 29.35 32.94 -42.86
CA SER A 44 29.23 33.99 -43.89
C SER A 44 29.16 35.37 -43.24
N GLU A 45 29.78 36.40 -43.83
CA GLU A 45 29.66 37.78 -43.36
C GLU A 45 28.21 38.29 -43.39
N SER A 46 27.38 37.74 -44.29
CA SER A 46 25.96 38.07 -44.42
C SER A 46 25.11 37.38 -43.36
N PHE A 47 24.52 38.15 -42.45
CA PHE A 47 23.58 37.63 -41.44
C PHE A 47 22.44 36.83 -42.06
N LYS A 48 21.91 37.30 -43.19
CA LYS A 48 20.80 36.64 -43.91
C LYS A 48 21.20 35.27 -44.45
N GLU A 49 22.46 35.11 -44.88
CA GLU A 49 22.98 33.82 -45.33
C GLU A 49 23.22 32.88 -44.15
N ARG A 50 23.77 33.38 -43.02
CA ARG A 50 23.93 32.59 -41.80
C ARG A 50 22.59 32.05 -41.29
N GLU A 51 21.55 32.88 -41.24
CA GLU A 51 20.21 32.46 -40.80
C GLU A 51 19.57 31.46 -41.76
N LYS A 52 19.74 31.66 -43.07
CA LYS A 52 19.23 30.72 -44.08
C LYS A 52 19.92 29.36 -43.97
N ALA A 53 21.24 29.35 -43.78
CA ALA A 53 22.02 28.14 -43.60
C ALA A 53 21.66 27.41 -42.30
N THR A 54 21.52 28.16 -41.20
CA THR A 54 21.07 27.66 -39.90
C THR A 54 19.70 26.98 -40.01
N ARG A 55 18.74 27.62 -40.71
CA ARG A 55 17.40 27.06 -40.91
C ARG A 55 17.42 25.82 -41.79
N ALA A 56 18.16 25.83 -42.90
CA ALA A 56 18.27 24.70 -43.81
C ALA A 56 18.89 23.46 -43.13
N LEU A 57 19.92 23.66 -42.30
CA LEU A 57 20.51 22.59 -41.49
C LEU A 57 19.54 22.08 -40.41
N TRP A 58 18.74 22.97 -39.80
CA TRP A 58 17.72 22.58 -38.83
C TRP A 58 16.59 21.77 -39.48
N GLU A 59 16.12 22.19 -40.67
CA GLU A 59 15.10 21.49 -41.46
C GLU A 59 15.61 20.13 -41.99
N ALA A 60 16.92 19.98 -42.24
CA ALA A 60 17.53 18.71 -42.62
C ALA A 60 17.48 17.65 -41.49
N GLY A 61 17.25 18.06 -40.25
CA GLY A 61 17.00 17.16 -39.11
C GLY A 61 18.12 16.15 -38.89
N THR A 62 17.75 14.89 -38.61
CA THR A 62 18.71 13.83 -38.29
C THR A 62 19.75 13.58 -39.39
N GLY A 63 19.43 13.92 -40.64
CA GLY A 63 20.32 13.75 -41.79
C GLY A 63 21.59 14.62 -41.75
N ALA A 64 21.59 15.72 -40.99
CA ALA A 64 22.74 16.62 -40.85
C ALA A 64 23.55 16.40 -39.56
N LEU A 65 23.19 15.43 -38.71
CA LEU A 65 23.78 15.26 -37.38
C LEU A 65 25.28 14.93 -37.40
N ALA A 66 25.74 14.15 -38.38
CA ALA A 66 27.15 13.74 -38.45
C ALA A 66 28.04 14.96 -38.75
N GLU A 67 27.66 15.73 -39.78
CA GLU A 67 28.38 16.91 -40.22
C GLU A 67 28.26 18.06 -39.21
N LEU A 68 27.11 18.21 -38.54
CA LEU A 68 26.94 19.19 -37.47
C LEU A 68 27.78 18.86 -36.22
N ARG A 69 27.97 17.58 -35.88
CA ARG A 69 28.88 17.18 -34.79
C ARG A 69 30.33 17.53 -35.09
N GLU A 70 30.77 17.31 -36.32
CA GLU A 70 32.10 17.73 -36.76
C GLU A 70 32.24 19.27 -36.74
N ALA A 71 31.27 19.98 -37.34
CA ALA A 71 31.27 21.44 -37.40
C ALA A 71 31.22 22.11 -36.01
N SER A 72 30.56 21.47 -35.02
CA SER A 72 30.52 21.97 -33.65
C SER A 72 31.89 22.03 -32.95
N ARG A 73 32.92 21.39 -33.54
CA ARG A 73 34.32 21.38 -33.07
C ARG A 73 35.26 22.17 -33.98
N SER A 74 34.71 22.98 -34.89
CA SER A 74 35.47 23.83 -35.80
C SER A 74 36.38 24.82 -35.03
N GLU A 75 37.52 25.17 -35.62
CA GLU A 75 38.37 26.26 -35.13
C GLU A 75 37.71 27.64 -35.31
N ASP A 76 36.75 27.76 -36.25
CA ASP A 76 35.93 28.96 -36.42
C ASP A 76 34.86 29.04 -35.32
N PRO A 77 34.92 30.03 -34.40
CA PRO A 77 34.00 30.13 -33.28
C PRO A 77 32.53 30.36 -33.70
N GLU A 78 32.26 31.05 -34.81
CA GLU A 78 30.90 31.32 -35.29
C GLU A 78 30.29 30.04 -35.89
N VAL A 79 31.08 29.27 -36.67
CA VAL A 79 30.66 27.95 -37.16
C VAL A 79 30.40 27.01 -35.99
N ALA A 80 31.33 26.92 -35.03
CA ALA A 80 31.20 26.05 -33.88
C ALA A 80 29.95 26.37 -33.06
N LEU A 81 29.70 27.65 -32.74
CA LEU A 81 28.55 28.09 -31.95
C LEU A 81 27.22 27.81 -32.66
N ARG A 82 27.10 28.16 -33.95
CA ARG A 82 25.84 27.95 -34.71
C ARG A 82 25.60 26.48 -35.00
N ALA A 83 26.63 25.73 -35.38
CA ALA A 83 26.52 24.29 -35.59
C ALA A 83 26.10 23.59 -34.30
N ALA A 84 26.69 23.95 -33.14
CA ALA A 84 26.27 23.44 -31.84
C ALA A 84 24.81 23.78 -31.52
N GLY A 85 24.38 25.02 -31.80
CA GLY A 85 22.99 25.45 -31.59
C GLY A 85 21.97 24.71 -32.46
N VAL A 86 22.31 24.41 -33.72
CA VAL A 86 21.45 23.62 -34.63
C VAL A 86 21.47 22.14 -34.25
N LEU A 87 22.66 21.59 -34.00
CA LEU A 87 22.86 20.22 -33.55
C LEU A 87 21.97 19.91 -32.35
N GLU A 88 21.99 20.78 -31.35
CA GLU A 88 21.26 20.59 -30.11
C GLU A 88 19.74 20.71 -30.29
N LYS A 89 19.27 21.62 -31.16
CA LYS A 89 17.83 21.69 -31.50
C LYS A 89 17.34 20.40 -32.13
N ILE A 90 18.12 19.84 -33.06
CA ILE A 90 17.80 18.57 -33.71
C ILE A 90 17.85 17.43 -32.69
N GLU A 91 18.90 17.38 -31.87
CA GLU A 91 19.08 16.35 -30.85
C GLU A 91 17.98 16.36 -29.77
N LEU A 92 17.42 17.53 -29.43
CA LEU A 92 16.30 17.69 -28.48
C LEU A 92 14.91 17.65 -29.14
N ARG A 93 14.82 17.42 -30.46
CA ARG A 93 13.56 17.49 -31.23
C ARG A 93 12.82 18.82 -31.03
N ILE A 94 13.57 19.90 -30.92
CA ILE A 94 13.01 21.24 -30.92
C ILE A 94 12.61 21.56 -32.36
N THR A 95 11.31 21.72 -32.58
CA THR A 95 10.71 22.15 -33.84
C THR A 95 10.10 23.56 -33.68
N PRO A 96 9.72 24.26 -34.77
CA PRO A 96 9.00 25.53 -34.68
C PRO A 96 7.70 25.47 -33.88
N GLU A 97 7.09 24.28 -33.77
CA GLU A 97 5.84 24.02 -33.04
C GLU A 97 6.08 23.67 -31.56
N THR A 98 7.34 23.59 -31.12
CA THR A 98 7.66 23.32 -29.71
C THR A 98 7.18 24.48 -28.83
N PRO A 99 6.35 24.24 -27.79
CA PRO A 99 5.81 25.31 -26.96
C PRO A 99 6.88 26.17 -26.29
N ASP A 100 6.68 27.48 -26.25
CA ASP A 100 7.63 28.44 -25.65
C ASP A 100 7.95 28.14 -24.18
N ASN A 101 6.99 27.58 -23.44
CA ASN A 101 7.20 27.19 -22.05
C ASN A 101 8.16 25.99 -21.91
N VAL A 102 8.15 25.05 -22.86
CA VAL A 102 9.13 23.94 -22.94
C VAL A 102 10.50 24.50 -23.31
N LEU A 103 10.58 25.40 -24.29
CA LEU A 103 11.84 26.07 -24.67
C LEU A 103 12.43 26.89 -23.51
N GLY A 104 11.58 27.58 -22.75
CA GLY A 104 11.96 28.30 -21.53
C GLY A 104 12.59 27.38 -20.48
N LEU A 105 11.99 26.20 -20.26
CA LEU A 105 12.50 25.21 -19.31
C LEU A 105 13.82 24.57 -19.77
N ILE A 106 13.97 24.27 -21.06
CA ILE A 106 15.24 23.76 -21.61
C ILE A 106 16.35 24.81 -21.42
N ARG A 107 16.07 26.09 -21.69
CA ARG A 107 17.04 27.17 -21.46
C ARG A 107 17.39 27.31 -19.98
N LYS A 108 16.37 27.33 -19.10
CA LYS A 108 16.55 27.40 -17.64
C LYS A 108 17.41 26.25 -17.14
N TYR A 109 17.17 25.04 -17.62
CA TYR A 109 17.93 23.85 -17.26
C TYR A 109 19.44 24.03 -17.51
N ARG A 110 19.84 24.55 -18.67
CA ARG A 110 21.27 24.67 -19.04
C ARG A 110 22.08 25.59 -18.13
N VAL A 111 21.48 26.69 -17.71
CA VAL A 111 22.16 27.74 -16.93
C VAL A 111 21.98 27.55 -15.42
N SER A 112 21.24 26.52 -15.02
CA SER A 112 20.91 26.24 -13.62
C SER A 112 21.98 25.40 -12.94
N SER A 113 22.12 25.59 -11.62
CA SER A 113 22.83 24.64 -10.75
C SER A 113 22.10 23.29 -10.73
N THR A 114 22.79 22.21 -10.29
CA THR A 114 22.22 20.85 -10.29
C THR A 114 20.86 20.75 -9.59
N ASN A 115 20.69 21.40 -8.44
CA ASN A 115 19.41 21.41 -7.70
C ASN A 115 18.28 22.08 -8.50
N LEU A 116 18.59 23.17 -9.21
CA LEU A 116 17.61 23.89 -10.03
C LEU A 116 17.32 23.17 -11.36
N LYS A 117 18.27 22.38 -11.88
CA LYS A 117 18.07 21.49 -13.04
C LYS A 117 16.97 20.46 -12.76
N VAL A 118 16.96 19.83 -11.58
CA VAL A 118 15.92 18.87 -11.17
C VAL A 118 14.53 19.49 -11.22
N GLY A 119 14.37 20.73 -10.74
CA GLY A 119 13.11 21.48 -10.82
C GLY A 119 12.64 21.65 -12.28
N ALA A 120 13.54 22.05 -13.18
CA ALA A 120 13.22 22.21 -14.60
C ALA A 120 12.83 20.89 -15.28
N LEU A 121 13.48 19.77 -14.96
CA LEU A 121 13.11 18.45 -15.48
C LEU A 121 11.74 18.01 -14.99
N ASN A 122 11.41 18.24 -13.72
CA ASN A 122 10.09 17.93 -13.18
C ASN A 122 8.99 18.74 -13.90
N GLU A 123 9.23 20.01 -14.18
CA GLU A 123 8.31 20.85 -14.95
C GLU A 123 8.17 20.39 -16.41
N LEU A 124 9.25 19.91 -17.06
CA LEU A 124 9.21 19.32 -18.40
C LEU A 124 8.41 18.00 -18.41
N LYS A 125 8.58 17.16 -17.37
CA LYS A 125 7.84 15.92 -17.18
C LYS A 125 6.33 16.16 -17.07
N LEU A 126 5.92 17.18 -16.31
CA LEU A 126 4.50 17.58 -16.20
C LEU A 126 3.91 18.02 -17.55
N ARG A 127 4.75 18.57 -18.43
CA ARG A 127 4.38 18.96 -19.81
C ARG A 127 4.53 17.82 -20.82
N LYS A 128 4.76 16.59 -20.37
CA LYS A 128 4.92 15.39 -21.19
C LYS A 128 6.10 15.44 -22.18
N ALA A 129 7.09 16.30 -21.92
CA ALA A 129 8.31 16.43 -22.71
C ALA A 129 9.35 15.35 -22.34
N TYR A 130 8.93 14.08 -22.32
CA TYR A 130 9.72 12.97 -21.77
C TYR A 130 11.01 12.72 -22.55
N PHE A 131 10.95 12.80 -23.89
CA PHE A 131 12.13 12.67 -24.73
C PHE A 131 13.19 13.72 -24.37
N GLN A 132 12.79 14.98 -24.23
CA GLN A 132 13.69 16.08 -23.87
C GLN A 132 14.29 15.88 -22.48
N VAL A 133 13.50 15.40 -21.51
CA VAL A 133 14.00 15.07 -20.16
C VAL A 133 15.10 14.01 -20.23
N LEU A 134 14.83 12.88 -20.91
CA LEU A 134 15.80 11.78 -21.04
C LEU A 134 17.05 12.21 -21.83
N LYS A 135 16.86 12.98 -22.91
CA LYS A 135 17.96 13.45 -23.75
C LYS A 135 18.84 14.46 -23.01
N LEU A 136 18.27 15.46 -22.35
CA LEU A 136 19.04 16.42 -21.54
C LEU A 136 19.85 15.70 -20.46
N PHE A 137 19.24 14.76 -19.76
CA PHE A 137 19.95 13.95 -18.76
C PHE A 137 21.08 13.12 -19.38
N SER A 138 20.87 12.51 -20.55
CA SER A 138 21.90 11.71 -21.22
C SER A 138 23.14 12.52 -21.61
N MET A 139 22.98 13.82 -21.81
CA MET A 139 24.04 14.77 -22.18
C MET A 139 24.84 15.29 -20.97
N GLU A 140 24.37 15.04 -19.73
CA GLU A 140 25.10 15.47 -18.53
C GLU A 140 26.33 14.58 -18.26
N PRO A 141 27.39 15.14 -17.62
CA PRO A 141 28.52 14.36 -17.14
C PRO A 141 28.10 13.24 -16.17
N PRO A 142 28.85 12.13 -16.09
CA PRO A 142 28.54 11.00 -15.21
C PRO A 142 28.23 11.40 -13.75
N GLU A 143 29.00 12.34 -13.20
CA GLU A 143 28.88 12.80 -11.81
C GLU A 143 27.54 13.50 -11.55
N ILE A 144 27.09 14.30 -12.52
CA ILE A 144 25.80 15.00 -12.46
C ILE A 144 24.65 14.03 -12.69
N ARG A 145 24.82 13.05 -13.58
CA ARG A 145 23.81 12.01 -13.82
C ARG A 145 23.54 11.19 -12.57
N ILE A 146 24.56 10.85 -11.79
CA ILE A 146 24.39 10.14 -10.50
C ILE A 146 23.53 10.97 -9.55
N GLN A 147 23.81 12.27 -9.41
CA GLN A 147 23.04 13.17 -8.54
C GLN A 147 21.58 13.34 -8.99
N MET A 148 21.34 13.32 -10.30
CA MET A 148 20.01 13.57 -10.88
C MET A 148 19.20 12.31 -11.18
N ALA A 149 19.80 11.12 -11.06
CA ALA A 149 19.14 9.85 -11.37
C ALA A 149 17.75 9.69 -10.71
N PRO A 150 17.52 10.06 -9.44
CA PRO A 150 16.19 9.97 -8.82
C PRO A 150 15.09 10.74 -9.57
N ALA A 151 15.43 11.88 -10.21
CA ALA A 151 14.46 12.69 -10.95
C ALA A 151 14.06 12.08 -12.31
N ILE A 152 14.87 11.13 -12.81
CA ILE A 152 14.70 10.48 -14.12
C ILE A 152 14.02 9.12 -14.00
N ARG A 153 14.14 8.44 -12.86
CA ARG A 153 13.50 7.14 -12.62
C ARG A 153 12.01 7.18 -12.99
N GLY A 154 11.58 6.22 -13.80
CA GLY A 154 10.18 6.07 -14.23
C GLY A 154 9.72 7.02 -15.35
N VAL A 155 10.55 7.98 -15.80
CA VAL A 155 10.22 8.90 -16.89
C VAL A 155 9.98 8.13 -18.20
N ALA A 156 10.87 7.18 -18.54
CA ALA A 156 10.75 6.40 -19.77
C ALA A 156 9.51 5.50 -19.77
N ILE A 157 9.26 4.75 -18.69
CA ILE A 157 8.03 3.94 -18.54
C ILE A 157 6.77 4.81 -18.67
N THR A 158 6.73 5.98 -18.02
CA THR A 158 5.58 6.89 -18.10
C THR A 158 5.37 7.40 -19.52
N GLY A 159 6.44 7.84 -20.19
CA GLY A 159 6.37 8.29 -21.58
C GLY A 159 5.96 7.17 -22.54
N ALA A 160 6.51 5.97 -22.36
CA ALA A 160 6.18 4.79 -23.14
C ALA A 160 4.71 4.37 -23.01
N ARG A 161 4.15 4.38 -21.79
CA ARG A 161 2.71 4.14 -21.57
C ARG A 161 1.83 5.12 -22.34
N GLN A 162 2.19 6.40 -22.35
CA GLN A 162 1.45 7.41 -23.11
C GLN A 162 1.61 7.26 -24.62
N ALA A 163 2.81 6.92 -25.10
CA ALA A 163 3.05 6.63 -26.51
C ALA A 163 2.23 5.42 -26.98
N ILE A 164 2.23 4.32 -26.21
CA ILE A 164 1.40 3.13 -26.47
C ILE A 164 -0.10 3.49 -26.49
N ALA A 165 -0.56 4.29 -25.53
CA ALA A 165 -1.97 4.73 -25.50
C ALA A 165 -2.38 5.55 -26.75
N ARG A 166 -1.42 6.23 -27.41
CA ARG A 166 -1.62 6.93 -28.68
C ARG A 166 -1.36 6.07 -29.93
N GLY A 167 -0.95 4.81 -29.77
CA GLY A 167 -0.56 3.92 -30.87
C GLY A 167 0.83 4.21 -31.46
N ALA A 168 1.69 4.92 -30.73
CA ALA A 168 3.05 5.27 -31.14
C ALA A 168 4.09 4.27 -30.57
N ASP A 169 4.01 3.01 -31.01
CA ASP A 169 4.83 1.92 -30.45
C ASP A 169 6.34 2.13 -30.60
N GLU A 170 6.80 2.66 -31.74
CA GLU A 170 8.22 2.93 -31.95
C GLU A 170 8.74 4.08 -31.07
N GLU A 171 7.90 5.10 -30.78
CA GLU A 171 8.23 6.15 -29.82
C GLU A 171 8.38 5.55 -28.42
N ALA A 172 7.50 4.61 -28.04
CA ALA A 172 7.59 3.92 -26.75
C ALA A 172 8.89 3.11 -26.62
N LEU A 173 9.25 2.34 -27.66
CA LEU A 173 10.50 1.58 -27.68
C LEU A 173 11.72 2.50 -27.63
N GLU A 174 11.68 3.64 -28.33
CA GLU A 174 12.77 4.62 -28.31
C GLU A 174 12.98 5.19 -26.90
N LEU A 175 11.90 5.68 -26.26
CA LEU A 175 11.97 6.24 -24.91
C LEU A 175 12.56 5.25 -23.90
N LEU A 176 12.14 3.98 -23.96
CA LEU A 176 12.66 2.92 -23.10
C LEU A 176 14.13 2.57 -23.40
N ARG A 177 14.54 2.59 -24.68
CA ARG A 177 15.94 2.36 -25.06
C ARG A 177 16.87 3.45 -24.53
N MET A 178 16.43 4.70 -24.49
CA MET A 178 17.26 5.83 -24.02
C MET A 178 17.71 5.70 -22.56
N SER A 179 16.97 4.94 -21.74
CA SER A 179 17.28 4.71 -20.33
C SER A 179 17.44 3.23 -19.97
N ALA A 180 17.66 2.36 -20.96
CA ALA A 180 17.74 0.90 -20.76
C ALA A 180 18.93 0.42 -19.91
N ASN A 181 19.81 1.32 -19.47
CA ASN A 181 20.82 1.01 -18.46
C ASN A 181 20.22 0.94 -17.04
N GLU A 182 19.02 1.49 -16.81
CA GLU A 182 18.24 1.32 -15.59
C GLU A 182 17.48 -0.04 -15.64
N PRO A 183 17.58 -0.88 -14.60
CA PRO A 183 16.99 -2.23 -14.61
C PRO A 183 15.49 -2.28 -14.95
N ASN A 184 14.72 -1.35 -14.38
CA ASN A 184 13.27 -1.28 -14.60
C ASN A 184 12.91 -0.86 -16.02
N ASP A 185 13.67 0.05 -16.62
CA ASP A 185 13.43 0.49 -18.00
C ASP A 185 13.87 -0.58 -19.01
N LEU A 186 14.93 -1.35 -18.69
CA LEU A 186 15.32 -2.54 -19.47
C LEU A 186 14.24 -3.62 -19.45
N MET A 187 13.68 -3.91 -18.27
CA MET A 187 12.56 -4.85 -18.13
C MET A 187 11.33 -4.36 -18.89
N ALA A 188 11.04 -3.05 -18.81
CA ALA A 188 9.95 -2.43 -19.56
C ALA A 188 10.15 -2.52 -21.07
N LEU A 189 11.38 -2.36 -21.57
CA LEU A 189 11.70 -2.56 -22.98
C LEU A 189 11.45 -4.01 -23.41
N ALA A 190 11.91 -4.99 -22.63
CA ALA A 190 11.67 -6.41 -22.92
C ALA A 190 10.16 -6.74 -22.93
N CYS A 191 9.42 -6.22 -21.95
CA CYS A 191 7.97 -6.38 -21.89
C CYS A 191 7.24 -5.68 -23.04
N ALA A 192 7.71 -4.50 -23.48
CA ALA A 192 7.16 -3.82 -24.65
C ALA A 192 7.32 -4.68 -25.92
N TYR A 193 8.51 -5.24 -26.17
CA TYR A 193 8.72 -6.17 -27.28
C TYR A 193 7.82 -7.40 -27.18
N ARG A 194 7.69 -8.00 -26.00
CA ARG A 194 6.77 -9.13 -25.75
C ARG A 194 5.33 -8.76 -26.10
N ASN A 195 4.84 -7.63 -25.57
CA ASN A 195 3.47 -7.17 -25.75
C ASN A 195 3.15 -6.84 -27.21
N MET A 196 4.15 -6.40 -27.97
CA MET A 196 4.06 -6.16 -29.42
C MET A 196 4.21 -7.45 -30.26
N GLY A 197 4.31 -8.63 -29.64
CA GLY A 197 4.47 -9.92 -30.32
C GLY A 197 5.85 -10.14 -30.97
N ARG A 198 6.86 -9.34 -30.62
CA ARG A 198 8.19 -9.36 -31.26
C ARG A 198 9.18 -10.35 -30.62
N LEU A 199 8.75 -11.10 -29.61
CA LEU A 199 9.57 -12.10 -28.90
C LEU A 199 9.01 -13.53 -29.01
N GLY A 200 8.11 -13.80 -29.95
CA GLY A 200 7.53 -15.13 -30.17
C GLY A 200 8.55 -16.18 -30.64
N ASP A 201 8.12 -17.43 -30.73
CA ASP A 201 8.97 -18.55 -31.14
C ASP A 201 9.53 -18.34 -32.55
N GLY A 202 10.85 -18.54 -32.71
CA GLY A 202 11.55 -18.31 -33.97
C GLY A 202 11.80 -16.83 -34.33
N ALA A 203 11.33 -15.87 -33.53
CA ALA A 203 11.64 -14.46 -33.75
C ALA A 203 13.12 -14.18 -33.50
N LYS A 204 13.75 -13.38 -34.38
CA LYS A 204 15.10 -12.88 -34.15
C LYS A 204 15.07 -11.92 -32.96
N LEU A 205 15.84 -12.24 -31.92
CA LEU A 205 15.91 -11.38 -30.74
C LEU A 205 16.37 -9.96 -31.13
N PRO A 206 15.73 -8.92 -30.60
CA PRO A 206 16.20 -7.55 -30.78
C PRO A 206 17.63 -7.43 -30.22
N PRO A 207 18.49 -6.60 -30.85
CA PRO A 207 19.84 -6.38 -30.33
C PRO A 207 19.78 -5.78 -28.92
N ALA A 208 20.82 -6.03 -28.13
CA ALA A 208 20.95 -5.40 -26.83
C ALA A 208 21.05 -3.88 -26.98
N PRO A 209 20.39 -3.08 -26.11
CA PRO A 209 20.56 -1.64 -26.09
C PRO A 209 22.01 -1.22 -25.83
N ASP A 210 22.38 -0.02 -26.25
CA ASP A 210 23.73 0.52 -26.05
C ASP A 210 24.09 0.57 -24.55
N GLY A 211 25.26 0.00 -24.20
CA GLY A 211 25.72 -0.10 -22.81
C GLY A 211 25.24 -1.32 -22.05
N VAL A 212 24.27 -2.08 -22.58
CA VAL A 212 23.72 -3.27 -21.92
C VAL A 212 24.42 -4.55 -22.44
N PRO A 213 25.02 -5.38 -21.56
CA PRO A 213 25.63 -6.63 -22.00
C PRO A 213 24.60 -7.59 -22.65
N PRO A 214 24.93 -8.25 -23.78
CA PRO A 214 23.99 -9.13 -24.48
C PRO A 214 23.43 -10.27 -23.62
N VAL A 215 24.19 -10.76 -22.64
CA VAL A 215 23.73 -11.81 -21.73
C VAL A 215 22.67 -11.30 -20.75
N ILE A 216 22.82 -10.08 -20.21
CA ILE A 216 21.84 -9.44 -19.34
C ILE A 216 20.55 -9.18 -20.10
N TRP A 217 20.66 -8.76 -21.36
CA TRP A 217 19.49 -8.58 -22.22
C TRP A 217 18.73 -9.89 -22.46
N LYS A 218 19.44 -10.99 -22.76
CA LYS A 218 18.83 -12.31 -22.92
C LYS A 218 18.12 -12.77 -21.64
N ILE A 219 18.77 -12.64 -20.49
CA ILE A 219 18.14 -13.00 -19.21
C ILE A 219 16.87 -12.17 -18.97
N THR A 220 16.92 -10.86 -19.24
CA THR A 220 15.76 -9.97 -19.10
C THR A 220 14.61 -10.38 -20.02
N ILE A 221 14.89 -10.83 -21.25
CA ILE A 221 13.89 -11.36 -22.16
C ILE A 221 13.22 -12.63 -21.61
N HIS A 222 13.99 -13.60 -21.11
CA HIS A 222 13.44 -14.81 -20.50
C HIS A 222 12.54 -14.48 -19.30
N ARG A 223 12.97 -13.54 -18.45
CA ARG A 223 12.15 -13.03 -17.33
C ARG A 223 10.88 -12.33 -17.82
N ALA A 224 10.95 -11.51 -18.87
CA ALA A 224 9.78 -10.88 -19.47
C ALA A 224 8.78 -11.92 -20.00
N LYS A 225 9.26 -13.05 -20.53
CA LYS A 225 8.43 -14.19 -20.98
C LYS A 225 7.86 -15.03 -19.82
N GLY A 226 8.44 -14.95 -18.62
CA GLY A 226 8.08 -15.79 -17.48
C GLY A 226 8.84 -17.13 -17.45
N GLU A 227 9.93 -17.26 -18.20
CA GLU A 227 10.78 -18.45 -18.29
C GLU A 227 11.82 -18.44 -17.15
N ILE A 228 11.37 -18.75 -15.93
CA ILE A 228 12.13 -18.57 -14.68
C ILE A 228 13.39 -19.45 -14.66
N ARG A 229 13.26 -20.72 -15.08
CA ARG A 229 14.38 -21.67 -15.06
C ARG A 229 15.47 -21.30 -16.06
N GLU A 230 15.08 -20.89 -17.26
CA GLU A 230 15.98 -20.42 -18.31
C GLU A 230 16.73 -19.15 -17.85
N ALA A 231 16.02 -18.23 -17.20
CA ALA A 231 16.63 -17.04 -16.59
C ALA A 231 17.63 -17.41 -15.48
N ALA A 232 17.28 -18.35 -14.60
CA ALA A 232 18.14 -18.83 -13.52
C ALA A 232 19.42 -19.49 -14.07
N ASP A 233 19.30 -20.40 -15.03
CA ASP A 233 20.41 -21.10 -15.65
C ASP A 233 21.39 -20.16 -16.37
N LEU A 234 20.85 -19.17 -17.10
CA LEU A 234 21.68 -18.15 -17.75
C LEU A 234 22.34 -17.23 -16.73
N ALA A 235 21.65 -16.84 -15.66
CA ALA A 235 22.23 -16.07 -14.57
C ALA A 235 23.40 -16.82 -13.91
N ALA A 236 23.24 -18.12 -13.66
CA ALA A 236 24.29 -18.99 -13.12
C ALA A 236 25.54 -19.02 -14.03
N ARG A 237 25.34 -19.35 -15.32
CA ARG A 237 26.44 -19.46 -16.30
C ARG A 237 27.16 -18.12 -16.57
N SER A 238 26.51 -17.00 -16.29
CA SER A 238 27.04 -15.65 -16.52
C SER A 238 27.51 -14.94 -15.25
N GLY A 239 27.54 -15.63 -14.11
CA GLY A 239 28.04 -15.09 -12.84
C GLY A 239 27.10 -14.08 -12.17
N GLN A 240 25.83 -14.00 -12.56
CA GLN A 240 24.82 -13.12 -11.95
C GLN A 240 24.24 -13.76 -10.69
N LYS A 241 25.05 -13.84 -9.63
CA LYS A 241 24.74 -14.59 -8.40
C LYS A 241 23.41 -14.20 -7.76
N MET A 242 23.15 -12.90 -7.59
CA MET A 242 21.93 -12.43 -6.94
C MET A 242 20.67 -12.78 -7.72
N LEU A 243 20.74 -12.66 -9.05
CA LEU A 243 19.64 -13.03 -9.93
C LEU A 243 19.42 -14.53 -9.97
N HIS A 244 20.51 -15.32 -9.98
CA HIS A 244 20.43 -16.77 -9.87
C HIS A 244 19.75 -17.19 -8.56
N ALA A 245 20.17 -16.62 -7.42
CA ALA A 245 19.57 -16.89 -6.12
C ALA A 245 18.07 -16.51 -6.09
N GLY A 246 17.73 -15.29 -6.53
CA GLY A 246 16.34 -14.81 -6.54
C GLY A 246 15.42 -15.63 -7.43
N MET A 247 15.89 -16.11 -8.59
CA MET A 247 15.08 -16.99 -9.44
C MET A 247 14.92 -18.39 -8.83
N ASN A 248 15.91 -18.92 -8.11
CA ASN A 248 15.77 -20.20 -7.38
C ASN A 248 14.79 -20.09 -6.21
N VAL A 249 14.70 -18.94 -5.52
CA VAL A 249 13.66 -18.69 -4.51
C VAL A 249 12.26 -18.94 -5.11
N LEU A 250 12.00 -18.40 -6.30
CA LEU A 250 10.74 -18.59 -7.03
C LEU A 250 10.54 -20.02 -7.58
N LEU A 251 11.58 -20.85 -7.56
CA LEU A 251 11.54 -22.26 -7.94
C LEU A 251 11.51 -23.20 -6.73
N GLY A 252 11.33 -22.67 -5.51
CA GLY A 252 11.24 -23.47 -4.28
C GLY A 252 12.57 -23.75 -3.57
N ASP A 253 13.66 -23.08 -3.95
CA ASP A 253 14.97 -23.25 -3.31
C ASP A 253 15.59 -21.91 -2.84
N PRO A 254 15.57 -21.61 -1.53
CA PRO A 254 16.15 -20.41 -0.95
C PRO A 254 17.63 -20.57 -0.61
N THR A 255 18.25 -21.73 -0.82
CA THR A 255 19.60 -22.05 -0.32
C THR A 255 20.66 -21.06 -0.78
N LEU A 256 20.64 -20.71 -2.07
CA LEU A 256 21.57 -19.72 -2.64
C LEU A 256 21.31 -18.31 -2.14
N TRP A 257 20.06 -17.98 -1.83
CA TRP A 257 19.67 -16.69 -1.27
C TRP A 257 20.18 -16.55 0.17
N LEU A 258 19.93 -17.57 0.99
CA LEU A 258 20.42 -17.67 2.36
C LEU A 258 21.94 -17.54 2.41
N ALA A 259 22.66 -18.36 1.65
CA ALA A 259 24.12 -18.37 1.61
C ALA A 259 24.73 -17.05 1.10
N GLY A 260 23.98 -16.28 0.31
CA GLY A 260 24.40 -14.99 -0.23
C GLY A 260 24.06 -13.78 0.66
N ASN A 261 23.52 -14.00 1.87
CA ASN A 261 22.98 -12.98 2.76
C ASN A 261 21.82 -12.14 2.16
N GLY A 262 21.21 -12.57 1.05
CA GLY A 262 20.13 -11.83 0.41
C GLY A 262 20.49 -10.35 0.17
N PHE A 263 19.89 -9.45 0.97
CA PHE A 263 20.12 -8.00 0.97
C PHE A 263 20.96 -7.48 2.16
N GLY A 264 21.39 -8.34 3.08
CA GLY A 264 22.08 -7.93 4.29
C GLY A 264 23.57 -7.66 4.09
N ASP A 265 24.14 -6.82 4.96
CA ASP A 265 25.57 -6.54 4.97
C ASP A 265 26.34 -7.75 5.52
N SER A 266 27.36 -8.19 4.79
CA SER A 266 28.30 -9.24 5.22
C SER A 266 29.10 -8.89 6.48
N ASN A 267 29.09 -7.63 6.94
CA ASN A 267 29.78 -7.22 8.17
C ASN A 267 28.91 -7.39 9.43
N MET A 268 27.65 -7.79 9.28
CA MET A 268 26.70 -7.89 10.39
C MET A 268 26.83 -9.22 11.13
N GLN A 269 27.29 -9.16 12.38
CA GLN A 269 27.56 -10.34 13.20
C GLN A 269 26.30 -11.19 13.47
N ALA A 270 25.14 -10.56 13.67
CA ALA A 270 23.89 -11.30 13.92
C ALA A 270 23.38 -12.02 12.66
N LEU A 271 23.61 -11.45 11.47
CA LEU A 271 23.14 -12.02 10.22
C LEU A 271 23.85 -13.34 9.87
N ASP A 272 25.16 -13.42 10.08
CA ASP A 272 25.92 -14.65 9.82
C ASP A 272 25.45 -15.81 10.71
N ALA A 273 25.21 -15.53 12.00
CA ALA A 273 24.64 -16.51 12.93
C ALA A 273 23.22 -16.93 12.48
N TYR A 274 22.39 -15.97 12.08
CA TYR A 274 21.06 -16.24 11.53
C TYR A 274 21.13 -17.19 10.33
N VAL A 275 21.99 -16.92 9.34
CA VAL A 275 22.09 -17.74 8.12
C VAL A 275 22.52 -19.16 8.41
N GLY A 276 23.47 -19.35 9.33
CA GLY A 276 23.89 -20.68 9.77
C GLY A 276 22.72 -21.49 10.33
N ILE A 277 21.93 -20.87 11.22
CA ILE A 277 20.78 -21.51 11.86
C ILE A 277 19.65 -21.76 10.84
N ALA A 278 19.30 -20.76 10.04
CA ALA A 278 18.25 -20.86 9.03
C ALA A 278 18.55 -21.96 7.99
N THR A 279 19.80 -22.06 7.54
CA THR A 279 20.24 -23.10 6.60
C THR A 279 20.11 -24.51 7.19
N ARG A 280 20.54 -24.70 8.45
CA ARG A 280 20.36 -25.99 9.16
C ARG A 280 18.90 -26.38 9.25
N ARG A 281 18.04 -25.44 9.67
CA ARG A 281 16.59 -25.65 9.75
C ARG A 281 15.97 -26.04 8.41
N TRP A 282 16.34 -25.32 7.33
CA TRP A 282 15.88 -25.60 5.99
C TRP A 282 16.20 -27.05 5.57
N ASN A 283 17.42 -27.50 5.86
CA ASN A 283 17.89 -28.86 5.60
C ASN A 283 17.29 -29.92 6.54
N GLY A 284 16.59 -29.52 7.60
CA GLY A 284 15.96 -30.42 8.57
C GLY A 284 16.83 -30.81 9.76
N GLU A 285 17.96 -30.13 9.92
CA GLU A 285 18.77 -30.23 11.11
C GLU A 285 18.12 -29.39 12.22
N LYS A 286 18.14 -29.92 13.45
CA LYS A 286 17.68 -29.19 14.63
C LYS A 286 18.82 -28.30 15.15
N PRO A 287 18.65 -26.98 15.24
CA PRO A 287 19.65 -26.12 15.87
C PRO A 287 19.83 -26.47 17.35
N GLU A 288 21.06 -26.41 17.83
CA GLU A 288 21.42 -26.61 19.24
C GLU A 288 21.46 -25.26 19.98
N GLU A 289 21.40 -25.25 21.31
CA GLU A 289 21.46 -23.99 22.09
C GLU A 289 22.75 -23.20 21.82
N SER A 290 23.87 -23.88 21.60
CA SER A 290 25.15 -23.25 21.27
C SER A 290 25.11 -22.45 19.97
N ASP A 291 24.23 -22.80 19.02
CA ASP A 291 24.11 -22.06 17.77
C ASP A 291 23.55 -20.63 18.00
N PHE A 292 22.79 -20.40 19.08
CA PHE A 292 22.17 -19.11 19.40
C PHE A 292 23.01 -18.22 20.32
N GLU A 293 24.10 -18.71 20.90
CA GLU A 293 24.91 -17.99 21.90
C GLU A 293 25.37 -16.61 21.42
N GLN A 294 25.77 -16.52 20.15
CA GLN A 294 26.20 -15.24 19.57
C GLN A 294 25.06 -14.22 19.50
N LEU A 295 23.87 -14.64 19.07
CA LEU A 295 22.70 -13.77 19.00
C LEU A 295 22.25 -13.32 20.40
N ILE A 296 22.21 -14.24 21.37
CA ILE A 296 21.85 -13.92 22.76
C ILE A 296 22.85 -12.93 23.37
N ARG A 297 24.15 -13.09 23.08
CA ARG A 297 25.17 -12.14 23.52
C ARG A 297 24.95 -10.74 22.90
N LEU A 298 24.65 -10.68 21.60
CA LEU A 298 24.40 -9.43 20.89
C LEU A 298 23.11 -8.73 21.34
N LEU A 299 22.10 -9.50 21.76
CA LEU A 299 20.86 -8.96 22.35
C LEU A 299 21.14 -8.12 23.62
N GLY A 300 22.22 -8.43 24.35
CA GLY A 300 22.69 -7.66 25.50
C GLY A 300 23.75 -6.59 25.18
N SER A 301 24.01 -6.30 23.90
CA SER A 301 25.04 -5.35 23.47
C SER A 301 24.71 -3.91 23.93
N PRO A 302 25.70 -3.09 24.32
CA PRO A 302 25.47 -1.66 24.51
C PRO A 302 25.15 -0.92 23.21
N GLU A 303 25.46 -1.50 22.04
CA GLU A 303 25.16 -0.92 20.74
C GLU A 303 23.72 -1.23 20.30
N ASP A 304 22.91 -0.19 20.07
CA ASP A 304 21.48 -0.31 19.75
C ASP A 304 21.24 -1.12 18.46
N SER A 305 22.07 -0.90 17.43
CA SER A 305 22.00 -1.62 16.16
C SER A 305 22.21 -3.13 16.32
N ASP A 306 23.17 -3.53 17.16
CA ASP A 306 23.43 -4.94 17.46
C ASP A 306 22.26 -5.57 18.22
N ARG A 307 21.70 -4.86 19.21
CA ARG A 307 20.55 -5.35 19.98
C ARG A 307 19.32 -5.54 19.10
N GLU A 308 18.96 -4.54 18.29
CA GLU A 308 17.81 -4.59 17.39
C GLU A 308 17.95 -5.69 16.33
N GLN A 309 19.16 -5.87 15.80
CA GLN A 309 19.42 -6.91 14.82
C GLN A 309 19.38 -8.31 15.45
N ALA A 310 19.93 -8.47 16.66
CA ALA A 310 19.86 -9.73 17.39
C ALA A 310 18.41 -10.07 17.77
N ALA A 311 17.62 -9.09 18.21
CA ALA A 311 16.22 -9.24 18.54
C ALA A 311 15.40 -9.71 17.32
N SER A 312 15.54 -9.02 16.19
CA SER A 312 14.88 -9.40 14.93
C SER A 312 15.32 -10.78 14.44
N SER A 313 16.63 -11.10 14.50
CA SER A 313 17.17 -12.42 14.13
C SER A 313 16.60 -13.54 14.99
N LEU A 314 16.61 -13.39 16.32
CA LEU A 314 16.04 -14.37 17.23
C LEU A 314 14.54 -14.54 16.99
N ALA A 315 13.81 -13.43 16.79
CA ALA A 315 12.37 -13.47 16.52
C ALA A 315 12.04 -14.18 15.20
N ALA A 316 12.78 -13.87 14.13
CA ALA A 316 12.65 -14.53 12.83
C ALA A 316 13.14 -15.98 12.82
N LEU A 317 13.88 -16.41 13.85
CA LEU A 317 14.22 -17.81 14.14
C LEU A 317 13.24 -18.47 15.13
N GLY A 318 12.18 -17.78 15.55
CA GLY A 318 11.16 -18.31 16.48
C GLY A 318 11.62 -18.40 17.94
N ARG A 319 12.76 -17.80 18.31
CA ARG A 319 13.24 -17.66 19.70
C ARG A 319 12.65 -16.39 20.31
N LEU A 320 11.34 -16.43 20.60
CA LEU A 320 10.62 -15.24 21.07
C LEU A 320 10.88 -14.92 22.55
N ALA A 321 11.11 -15.92 23.39
CA ALA A 321 11.18 -15.73 24.84
C ALA A 321 12.29 -14.75 25.26
N GLU A 322 13.48 -14.88 24.67
CA GLU A 322 14.62 -14.01 24.93
C GLU A 322 14.35 -12.57 24.47
N VAL A 323 13.70 -12.42 23.31
CA VAL A 323 13.35 -11.12 22.73
C VAL A 323 12.26 -10.44 23.55
N GLU A 324 11.26 -11.19 23.99
CA GLU A 324 10.19 -10.72 24.88
C GLU A 324 10.73 -10.25 26.23
N GLU A 325 11.67 -10.99 26.82
CA GLU A 325 12.31 -10.62 28.08
C GLU A 325 13.13 -9.34 27.94
N ALA A 326 13.95 -9.24 26.88
CA ALA A 326 14.73 -8.05 26.59
C ALA A 326 13.83 -6.82 26.34
N GLN A 327 12.80 -6.96 25.50
CA GLN A 327 11.88 -5.87 25.20
C GLN A 327 11.08 -5.44 26.45
N ALA A 328 10.59 -6.39 27.25
CA ALA A 328 9.85 -6.07 28.47
C ALA A 328 10.70 -5.34 29.51
N LYS A 329 12.03 -5.57 29.52
CA LYS A 329 12.98 -4.88 30.38
C LYS A 329 13.32 -3.48 29.88
N ASP A 330 13.56 -3.34 28.58
CA ASP A 330 14.05 -2.08 27.98
C ASP A 330 12.90 -1.11 27.64
N GLN A 331 11.73 -1.65 27.24
CA GLN A 331 10.55 -0.91 26.82
C GLN A 331 9.27 -1.56 27.40
N PRO A 332 8.97 -1.33 28.70
CA PRO A 332 7.85 -1.96 29.41
C PRO A 332 6.49 -1.79 28.73
N GLU A 333 6.22 -0.65 28.09
CA GLU A 333 4.95 -0.38 27.40
C GLU A 333 4.75 -1.27 26.16
N LEU A 334 5.81 -1.48 25.39
CA LEU A 334 5.78 -2.40 24.25
C LEU A 334 5.66 -3.84 24.73
N GLY A 335 6.36 -4.20 25.81
CA GLY A 335 6.19 -5.49 26.49
C GLY A 335 4.75 -5.71 26.96
N PHE A 336 4.14 -4.69 27.59
CA PHE A 336 2.75 -4.70 28.03
C PHE A 336 1.79 -4.96 26.87
N ALA A 337 1.88 -4.16 25.81
CA ALA A 337 1.02 -4.31 24.63
C ALA A 337 1.21 -5.69 23.95
N HIS A 338 2.45 -6.17 23.82
CA HIS A 338 2.77 -7.49 23.26
C HIS A 338 2.13 -8.61 24.08
N TYR A 339 2.34 -8.66 25.39
CA TYR A 339 1.75 -9.70 26.23
C TYR A 339 0.22 -9.68 26.24
N LEU A 340 -0.40 -8.49 26.17
CA LEU A 340 -1.87 -8.40 26.04
C LEU A 340 -2.37 -9.01 24.72
N SER A 341 -1.66 -8.81 23.61
CA SER A 341 -2.00 -9.41 22.31
C SER A 341 -1.97 -10.95 22.33
N GLN A 342 -1.21 -11.53 23.27
CA GLN A 342 -1.04 -12.97 23.47
C GLN A 342 -1.92 -13.53 24.61
N GLU A 343 -2.91 -12.77 25.09
CA GLU A 343 -3.73 -13.12 26.27
C GLU A 343 -2.92 -13.38 27.57
N ARG A 344 -1.65 -12.97 27.62
CA ARG A 344 -0.74 -13.10 28.77
C ARG A 344 -0.90 -11.91 29.72
N THR A 345 -2.13 -11.67 30.14
CA THR A 345 -2.50 -10.52 30.99
C THR A 345 -1.72 -10.46 32.31
N GLY A 346 -1.36 -11.62 32.88
CA GLY A 346 -0.54 -11.68 34.08
C GLY A 346 0.87 -11.15 33.87
N ASP A 347 1.48 -11.46 32.72
CA ASP A 347 2.82 -10.98 32.39
C ASP A 347 2.80 -9.50 32.01
N ALA A 348 1.77 -9.05 31.29
CA ALA A 348 1.55 -7.63 31.04
C ALA A 348 1.53 -6.82 32.35
N LEU A 349 0.72 -7.21 33.33
CA LEU A 349 0.68 -6.52 34.63
C LEU A 349 2.03 -6.53 35.37
N LYS A 350 2.76 -7.65 35.35
CA LYS A 350 4.09 -7.73 35.98
C LYS A 350 5.09 -6.75 35.37
N VAL A 351 5.05 -6.56 34.04
CA VAL A 351 5.94 -5.61 33.35
C VAL A 351 5.72 -4.19 33.85
N MET A 352 4.48 -3.82 34.19
CA MET A 352 4.16 -2.52 34.79
C MET A 352 4.45 -2.48 36.30
N GLY A 353 4.98 -3.55 36.89
CA GLY A 353 5.21 -3.66 38.34
C GLY A 353 3.96 -3.94 39.17
N ILE A 354 2.89 -4.45 38.56
CA ILE A 354 1.62 -4.79 39.24
C ILE A 354 1.57 -6.30 39.48
N ASP A 355 1.32 -6.73 40.72
CA ASP A 355 1.11 -8.15 41.04
C ASP A 355 -0.21 -8.65 40.41
N PRO A 356 -0.18 -9.59 39.44
CA PRO A 356 -1.38 -10.04 38.77
C PRO A 356 -2.32 -10.90 39.63
N GLN A 357 -1.82 -11.46 40.75
CA GLN A 357 -2.61 -12.27 41.69
C GLN A 357 -3.32 -11.39 42.72
N LYS A 358 -2.68 -10.29 43.13
CA LYS A 358 -3.23 -9.34 44.09
C LYS A 358 -2.90 -7.89 43.66
N PRO A 359 -3.52 -7.41 42.58
CA PRO A 359 -3.20 -6.09 42.05
C PRO A 359 -3.66 -4.99 43.00
N ASP A 360 -2.76 -4.08 43.34
CA ASP A 360 -3.07 -2.84 44.04
C ASP A 360 -3.04 -1.66 43.07
N TYR A 361 -4.06 -1.59 42.22
CA TYR A 361 -4.18 -0.54 41.21
C TYR A 361 -4.22 0.86 41.84
N ALA A 362 -4.86 1.02 42.99
CA ALA A 362 -5.01 2.32 43.64
C ALA A 362 -3.65 2.87 44.11
N ALA A 363 -2.84 2.06 44.78
CA ALA A 363 -1.49 2.47 45.18
C ALA A 363 -0.60 2.77 43.98
N TRP A 364 -0.66 1.91 42.95
CA TRP A 364 0.14 2.08 41.74
C TRP A 364 -0.23 3.38 40.99
N VAL A 365 -1.52 3.65 40.81
CA VAL A 365 -2.02 4.86 40.13
C VAL A 365 -1.65 6.12 40.93
N ALA A 366 -1.84 6.10 42.24
CA ALA A 366 -1.48 7.23 43.11
C ALA A 366 0.03 7.58 43.02
N GLU A 367 0.90 6.57 42.94
CA GLU A 367 2.34 6.77 42.77
C GLU A 367 2.67 7.50 41.45
N ARG A 368 2.01 7.14 40.34
CA ARG A 368 2.25 7.76 39.03
C ARG A 368 1.73 9.19 38.97
N PHE A 369 0.55 9.46 39.51
CA PHE A 369 0.03 10.83 39.60
C PHE A 369 0.90 11.74 40.48
N ALA A 370 1.48 11.22 41.56
CA ALA A 370 2.43 11.97 42.37
C ALA A 370 3.69 12.38 41.57
N LYS A 371 4.17 11.52 40.65
CA LYS A 371 5.29 11.85 39.76
C LYS A 371 4.94 12.94 38.75
N LEU A 372 3.71 12.97 38.25
CA LEU A 372 3.23 14.02 37.32
C LEU A 372 3.21 15.42 37.95
N SER A 373 2.93 15.50 39.24
CA SER A 373 2.84 16.78 39.99
C SER A 373 4.21 17.38 40.33
N GLY A 374 5.32 16.65 40.13
CA GLY A 374 6.67 17.01 40.58
C GLY A 374 7.50 17.92 39.64
N GLY A 375 6.95 18.35 38.49
CA GLY A 375 7.60 19.32 37.60
C GLY A 375 8.80 18.80 36.78
N GLY A 376 8.99 17.48 36.66
CA GLY A 376 9.99 16.88 35.76
C GLY A 376 9.67 17.11 34.28
N ASP A 377 10.65 16.90 33.40
CA ASP A 377 10.50 16.98 31.94
C ASP A 377 9.27 16.17 31.49
N ARG A 378 8.26 16.89 30.99
CA ARG A 378 6.97 16.35 30.54
C ARG A 378 7.04 15.95 29.07
N ASP A 379 8.16 15.37 28.66
CA ASP A 379 8.26 14.81 27.32
C ASP A 379 7.39 13.55 27.33
N GLY A 380 6.22 13.62 26.70
CA GLY A 380 5.20 12.56 26.62
C GLY A 380 5.64 11.36 25.77
N GLY A 381 6.90 10.96 25.90
CA GLY A 381 7.48 9.80 25.25
C GLY A 381 7.04 8.49 25.91
N LEU A 382 7.41 7.39 25.26
CA LEU A 382 7.42 6.05 25.88
C LEU A 382 8.26 6.11 27.17
N GLY A 383 7.80 5.48 28.25
CA GLY A 383 8.43 5.54 29.57
C GLY A 383 7.84 6.58 30.53
N SER A 384 6.93 7.46 30.08
CA SER A 384 6.36 8.50 30.95
C SER A 384 5.27 7.94 31.88
N PRO A 385 5.17 8.41 33.15
CA PRO A 385 4.09 8.01 34.07
C PRO A 385 2.69 8.24 33.51
N GLU A 386 2.52 9.24 32.64
CA GLU A 386 1.25 9.53 31.97
C GLU A 386 0.89 8.45 30.95
N THR A 387 1.84 8.06 30.10
CA THR A 387 1.67 6.95 29.14
C THR A 387 1.30 5.65 29.86
N GLU A 388 1.96 5.34 30.98
CA GLU A 388 1.65 4.16 31.79
C GLU A 388 0.21 4.19 32.33
N LEU A 389 -0.26 5.35 32.80
CA LEU A 389 -1.62 5.56 33.29
C LEU A 389 -2.67 5.38 32.18
N HIS A 390 -2.41 5.92 30.97
CA HIS A 390 -3.29 5.74 29.82
C HIS A 390 -3.40 4.27 29.40
N LEU A 391 -2.29 3.54 29.35
CA LEU A 391 -2.28 2.11 29.04
C LEU A 391 -3.09 1.29 30.05
N LEU A 392 -2.96 1.59 31.35
CA LEU A 392 -3.73 0.91 32.39
C LEU A 392 -5.23 1.25 32.29
N ALA A 393 -5.58 2.51 32.00
CA ALA A 393 -6.96 2.92 31.80
C ALA A 393 -7.61 2.17 30.62
N ALA A 394 -6.91 2.06 29.49
CA ALA A 394 -7.33 1.31 28.31
C ALA A 394 -7.54 -0.18 28.64
N PHE A 395 -6.57 -0.79 29.34
CA PHE A 395 -6.63 -2.17 29.79
C PHE A 395 -7.87 -2.43 30.64
N MET A 396 -8.19 -1.53 31.57
CA MET A 396 -9.36 -1.63 32.44
C MET A 396 -10.68 -1.45 31.68
N GLU A 397 -10.76 -0.49 30.76
CA GLU A 397 -11.99 -0.22 30.00
C GLU A 397 -12.36 -1.39 29.09
N GLN A 398 -11.38 -1.89 28.34
CA GLN A 398 -11.54 -3.05 27.46
C GLN A 398 -12.00 -4.30 28.23
N ARG A 399 -11.69 -4.40 29.53
CA ARG A 399 -12.03 -5.55 30.38
C ARG A 399 -13.25 -5.32 31.27
N GLY A 400 -13.93 -4.17 31.13
CA GLY A 400 -15.11 -3.84 31.93
C GLY A 400 -14.82 -3.52 33.41
N MET A 401 -13.60 -3.13 33.75
CA MET A 401 -13.12 -2.91 35.11
C MET A 401 -13.45 -1.51 35.64
N ALA A 402 -14.69 -1.05 35.44
CA ALA A 402 -15.11 0.31 35.80
C ALA A 402 -15.04 0.57 37.31
N LYS A 403 -15.23 -0.46 38.15
CA LYS A 403 -15.15 -0.32 39.61
C LYS A 403 -13.72 -0.07 40.07
N GLU A 404 -12.79 -0.87 39.55
CA GLU A 404 -11.36 -0.78 39.82
C GLU A 404 -10.79 0.54 39.29
N PHE A 405 -11.20 0.95 38.09
CA PHE A 405 -10.83 2.25 37.53
C PHE A 405 -11.28 3.39 38.44
N ASN A 406 -12.57 3.45 38.81
CA ASN A 406 -13.07 4.53 39.67
C ASN A 406 -12.37 4.56 41.04
N ALA A 407 -12.09 3.39 41.63
CA ALA A 407 -11.39 3.29 42.90
C ALA A 407 -9.94 3.82 42.83
N ALA A 408 -9.28 3.69 41.68
CA ALA A 408 -7.88 4.07 41.50
C ALA A 408 -7.70 5.49 40.92
N PHE A 409 -8.53 5.89 39.96
CA PHE A 409 -8.34 7.10 39.15
C PHE A 409 -9.20 8.30 39.57
N SER A 410 -10.42 8.10 40.09
CA SER A 410 -11.36 9.21 40.27
C SER A 410 -10.84 10.29 41.21
N LYS A 411 -10.35 9.91 42.39
CA LYS A 411 -9.84 10.88 43.37
C LYS A 411 -8.61 11.66 42.84
N PRO A 412 -7.54 11.01 42.31
CA PRO A 412 -6.42 11.75 41.70
C PRO A 412 -6.84 12.69 40.57
N LEU A 413 -7.81 12.29 39.74
CA LEU A 413 -8.31 13.13 38.65
C LEU A 413 -9.14 14.31 39.15
N GLU A 414 -9.95 14.12 40.19
CA GLU A 414 -10.66 15.20 40.88
C GLU A 414 -9.67 16.22 41.45
N GLU A 415 -8.61 15.76 42.12
CA GLU A 415 -7.56 16.62 42.69
C GLU A 415 -6.83 17.44 41.60
N ILE A 416 -6.51 16.83 40.45
CA ILE A 416 -5.91 17.54 39.31
C ILE A 416 -6.90 18.55 38.73
N ALA A 417 -8.17 18.18 38.56
CA ALA A 417 -9.17 19.07 38.01
C ALA A 417 -9.45 20.30 38.90
N GLU A 418 -9.29 20.16 40.21
CA GLU A 418 -9.37 21.26 41.18
C GLU A 418 -8.12 22.16 41.16
N ALA A 419 -6.94 21.57 40.97
CA ALA A 419 -5.67 22.30 40.98
C ALA A 419 -5.35 22.99 39.64
N ASP A 420 -5.52 22.29 38.52
CA ASP A 420 -5.21 22.76 37.17
C ASP A 420 -6.16 22.12 36.14
N GLU A 421 -7.18 22.89 35.76
CA GLU A 421 -8.17 22.49 34.77
C GLU A 421 -7.55 22.16 33.39
N ILE A 422 -6.48 22.86 32.99
CA ILE A 422 -5.83 22.62 31.70
C ILE A 422 -5.14 21.26 31.73
N GLN A 423 -4.42 20.96 32.82
CA GLN A 423 -3.74 19.68 32.98
C GLN A 423 -4.73 18.50 32.99
N PHE A 424 -5.87 18.63 33.67
CA PHE A 424 -6.93 17.61 33.64
C PHE A 424 -7.41 17.34 32.21
N MET A 425 -7.61 18.39 31.42
CA MET A 425 -8.11 18.28 30.05
C MET A 425 -7.07 17.68 29.10
N GLU A 426 -5.79 18.04 29.24
CA GLU A 426 -4.71 17.41 28.46
C GLU A 426 -4.56 15.92 28.82
N PHE A 427 -4.73 15.53 30.09
CA PHE A 427 -4.73 14.12 30.48
C PHE A 427 -5.88 13.32 29.85
N LEU A 428 -7.08 13.91 29.78
CA LEU A 428 -8.26 13.23 29.20
C LEU A 428 -8.16 13.09 27.68
N ARG A 429 -7.44 13.98 27.00
CA ARG A 429 -7.41 14.03 25.54
C ARG A 429 -6.92 12.72 24.89
N PRO A 430 -5.77 12.13 25.25
CA PRO A 430 -5.33 10.84 24.69
C PRO A 430 -6.30 9.69 24.94
N LEU A 431 -7.10 9.75 26.01
CA LEU A 431 -8.09 8.72 26.32
C LEU A 431 -9.28 8.73 25.35
N PHE A 432 -9.56 9.86 24.69
CA PHE A 432 -10.57 9.90 23.63
C PHE A 432 -10.00 9.45 22.28
N VAL A 433 -8.79 9.89 21.88
CA VAL A 433 -8.32 9.75 20.49
C VAL A 433 -7.33 8.61 20.20
N SER A 434 -6.73 7.95 21.19
CA SER A 434 -5.65 6.98 20.94
C SER A 434 -6.12 5.53 20.73
N SER A 435 -5.30 4.73 20.05
CA SER A 435 -5.46 3.26 19.93
C SER A 435 -5.41 2.52 21.29
N PHE A 436 -5.03 3.23 22.35
CA PHE A 436 -5.07 2.81 23.75
C PHE A 436 -6.01 3.74 24.55
N GLY A 437 -7.10 4.18 23.93
CA GLY A 437 -8.08 5.06 24.56
C GLY A 437 -8.90 4.36 25.63
N ALA A 438 -9.49 5.17 26.52
CA ALA A 438 -10.54 4.78 27.44
C ALA A 438 -11.68 5.83 27.37
N PRO A 439 -12.35 5.98 26.21
CA PRO A 439 -13.31 7.05 25.97
C PRO A 439 -14.52 7.01 26.93
N GLU A 440 -14.95 5.84 27.38
CA GLU A 440 -16.06 5.73 28.33
C GLU A 440 -15.66 6.24 29.72
N PHE A 441 -14.44 5.94 30.15
CA PHE A 441 -13.87 6.46 31.38
C PHE A 441 -13.58 7.95 31.29
N ALA A 442 -13.00 8.42 30.19
CA ALA A 442 -12.76 9.84 29.96
C ALA A 442 -14.07 10.64 29.96
N PHE A 443 -15.12 10.11 29.29
CA PHE A 443 -16.46 10.67 29.36
C PHE A 443 -16.99 10.71 30.80
N ALA A 444 -16.88 9.61 31.55
CA ALA A 444 -17.40 9.55 32.92
C ALA A 444 -16.75 10.58 33.85
N GLN A 445 -15.42 10.69 33.83
CA GLN A 445 -14.69 11.65 34.66
C GLN A 445 -14.92 13.10 34.19
N GLY A 446 -14.88 13.34 32.88
CA GLY A 446 -15.17 14.65 32.31
C GLY A 446 -16.61 15.12 32.59
N ALA A 447 -17.59 14.23 32.49
CA ALA A 447 -18.99 14.54 32.77
C ALA A 447 -19.23 14.86 34.26
N ALA A 448 -18.60 14.10 35.17
CA ALA A 448 -18.65 14.36 36.60
C ALA A 448 -18.05 15.74 36.93
N TRP A 449 -16.89 16.05 36.35
CA TRP A 449 -16.24 17.35 36.48
C TRP A 449 -17.07 18.50 35.89
N ALA A 450 -17.73 18.28 34.74
CA ALA A 450 -18.54 19.31 34.09
C ALA A 450 -19.83 19.63 34.88
N GLY A 451 -20.48 18.61 35.45
CA GLY A 451 -21.68 18.76 36.27
C GLY A 451 -22.76 19.62 35.59
N ALA A 452 -23.30 20.61 36.30
CA ALA A 452 -24.28 21.56 35.77
C ALA A 452 -23.67 22.74 34.97
N GLN A 453 -22.34 22.81 34.84
CA GLN A 453 -21.65 23.97 34.28
C GLN A 453 -21.51 23.87 32.76
N GLY A 454 -22.37 24.55 31.99
CA GLY A 454 -22.39 24.47 30.53
C GLY A 454 -21.06 24.84 29.82
N GLN A 455 -20.23 25.70 30.41
CA GLN A 455 -18.92 26.05 29.82
C GLN A 455 -17.92 24.88 29.91
N ARG A 456 -17.98 24.08 30.98
CA ARG A 456 -17.14 22.89 31.14
C ARG A 456 -17.48 21.81 30.11
N TRP A 457 -18.76 21.65 29.81
CA TRP A 457 -19.21 20.77 28.72
C TRP A 457 -18.62 21.16 27.36
N ARG A 458 -18.58 22.45 27.02
CA ARG A 458 -17.96 22.91 25.76
C ARG A 458 -16.46 22.59 25.68
N LYS A 459 -15.74 22.73 26.80
CA LYS A 459 -14.32 22.34 26.87
C LYS A 459 -14.17 20.83 26.66
N LEU A 460 -15.03 20.03 27.27
CA LEU A 460 -15.01 18.57 27.13
C LEU A 460 -15.32 18.13 25.70
N GLU A 461 -16.30 18.75 25.05
CA GLU A 461 -16.63 18.56 23.63
C GLU A 461 -15.40 18.88 22.75
N SER A 462 -14.71 20.00 23.00
CA SER A 462 -13.47 20.40 22.30
C SER A 462 -12.32 19.40 22.51
N VAL A 463 -12.16 18.86 23.72
CA VAL A 463 -11.13 17.84 24.01
C VAL A 463 -11.38 16.53 23.27
N ALA A 464 -12.63 16.07 23.20
CA ALA A 464 -12.94 14.79 22.57
C ALA A 464 -12.98 14.85 21.03
N PHE A 465 -13.41 15.98 20.45
CA PHE A 465 -13.70 16.08 19.01
C PHE A 465 -12.94 17.18 18.28
N GLY A 466 -12.26 18.08 18.98
CA GLY A 466 -11.62 19.27 18.41
C GLY A 466 -12.57 20.46 18.20
N GLU A 467 -12.02 21.58 17.72
CA GLU A 467 -12.75 22.86 17.53
C GLU A 467 -13.06 23.19 16.06
N GLU A 468 -12.95 22.21 15.18
CA GLU A 468 -13.22 22.42 13.75
C GLU A 468 -14.69 22.78 13.49
N GLY A 469 -14.93 23.61 12.47
CA GLY A 469 -16.28 24.10 12.15
C GLY A 469 -17.33 23.00 11.96
N GLY A 470 -16.93 21.82 11.47
CA GLY A 470 -17.82 20.67 11.30
C GLY A 470 -18.37 20.11 12.62
N VAL A 471 -17.56 20.10 13.69
CA VAL A 471 -17.96 19.55 15.01
C VAL A 471 -19.05 20.40 15.64
N MET A 472 -18.86 21.73 15.66
CA MET A 472 -19.82 22.68 16.22
C MET A 472 -21.16 22.65 15.48
N GLU A 473 -21.12 22.41 14.16
CA GLU A 473 -22.30 22.23 13.34
C GLU A 473 -23.12 20.98 13.69
N TRP A 474 -22.46 19.87 14.04
CA TRP A 474 -23.12 18.64 14.50
C TRP A 474 -23.73 18.79 15.89
N LEU A 475 -22.98 19.35 16.84
CA LEU A 475 -23.47 19.67 18.19
C LEU A 475 -24.73 20.56 18.14
N SER A 476 -24.69 21.60 17.31
CA SER A 476 -25.84 22.48 17.08
C SER A 476 -27.03 21.75 16.46
N TRP A 477 -26.78 20.85 15.50
CA TRP A 477 -27.85 20.11 14.83
C TRP A 477 -28.54 19.10 15.77
N ILE A 478 -27.79 18.40 16.61
CA ILE A 478 -28.33 17.51 17.65
C ILE A 478 -29.29 18.28 18.56
N ARG A 479 -28.87 19.44 19.07
CA ARG A 479 -29.69 20.31 19.92
C ARG A 479 -30.87 20.94 19.16
N LYS A 480 -30.77 21.16 17.85
CA LYS A 480 -31.91 21.61 17.02
C LYS A 480 -32.98 20.51 16.89
N ILE A 481 -32.57 19.25 16.79
CA ILE A 481 -33.49 18.11 16.70
C ILE A 481 -34.15 17.82 18.05
N GLU A 482 -33.38 17.88 19.13
CA GLU A 482 -33.86 17.70 20.51
C GLU A 482 -33.47 18.90 21.37
N PRO A 483 -34.30 19.95 21.48
CA PRO A 483 -33.95 21.20 22.19
C PRO A 483 -33.64 21.03 23.67
N ASP A 484 -34.31 20.08 24.33
CA ASP A 484 -34.21 19.86 25.79
C ASP A 484 -33.21 18.74 26.16
N ILE A 485 -32.36 18.32 25.22
CA ILE A 485 -31.38 17.25 25.44
C ILE A 485 -30.32 17.68 26.48
N PRO A 486 -30.06 16.87 27.52
CA PRO A 486 -28.96 17.12 28.46
C PRO A 486 -27.59 17.12 27.78
N ASN A 487 -26.63 17.91 28.28
CA ASN A 487 -25.27 17.98 27.70
C ASN A 487 -24.57 16.60 27.67
N ALA A 488 -24.79 15.78 28.69
CA ALA A 488 -24.27 14.41 28.73
C ALA A 488 -24.79 13.57 27.56
N ASP A 489 -26.06 13.71 27.21
CA ASP A 489 -26.70 12.98 26.11
C ASP A 489 -26.28 13.53 24.74
N VAL A 490 -25.98 14.83 24.63
CA VAL A 490 -25.36 15.42 23.43
C VAL A 490 -23.96 14.85 23.20
N MET A 491 -23.15 14.81 24.24
CA MET A 491 -21.80 14.22 24.17
C MET A 491 -21.88 12.74 23.80
N ARG A 492 -22.80 11.98 24.39
CA ARG A 492 -23.07 10.57 24.04
C ARG A 492 -23.51 10.39 22.58
N ALA A 493 -24.37 11.28 22.09
CA ALA A 493 -24.78 11.29 20.70
C ALA A 493 -23.58 11.52 19.77
N MET A 494 -22.75 12.53 20.07
CA MET A 494 -21.53 12.82 19.32
C MET A 494 -20.57 11.63 19.32
N MET A 495 -20.28 11.07 20.50
CA MET A 495 -19.43 9.88 20.65
C MET A 495 -19.91 8.75 19.74
N ALA A 496 -21.21 8.43 19.75
CA ALA A 496 -21.76 7.36 18.92
C ALA A 496 -21.65 7.65 17.40
N ILE A 497 -21.94 8.88 16.97
CA ILE A 497 -21.92 9.22 15.53
C ILE A 497 -20.49 9.41 14.98
N THR A 498 -19.50 9.60 15.86
CA THR A 498 -18.08 9.62 15.50
C THR A 498 -17.34 8.33 15.85
N GLY A 499 -18.06 7.27 16.27
CA GLY A 499 -17.47 5.96 16.59
C GLY A 499 -16.49 5.98 17.77
N LEU A 500 -16.70 6.89 18.72
CA LEU A 500 -15.86 7.07 19.90
C LEU A 500 -16.38 6.21 21.06
N GLY A 501 -15.73 5.08 21.30
CA GLY A 501 -16.13 4.13 22.34
C GLY A 501 -17.21 3.13 21.89
N ALA A 502 -17.73 2.36 22.84
CA ALA A 502 -18.70 1.29 22.56
C ALA A 502 -20.12 1.84 22.36
N ASP A 503 -20.92 1.17 21.51
CA ASP A 503 -22.34 1.53 21.28
C ASP A 503 -23.33 0.39 21.63
N PRO A 504 -23.38 -0.05 22.91
CA PRO A 504 -24.26 -1.16 23.32
C PRO A 504 -25.75 -0.81 23.28
N LYS A 505 -26.10 0.46 23.10
CA LYS A 505 -27.48 0.96 23.07
C LYS A 505 -27.94 1.33 21.65
N HIS A 506 -27.13 1.09 20.64
CA HIS A 506 -27.41 1.46 19.24
C HIS A 506 -27.77 2.95 19.08
N LEU A 507 -27.08 3.82 19.84
CA LEU A 507 -27.28 5.26 19.79
C LEU A 507 -26.95 5.82 18.42
N ARG A 508 -25.91 5.29 17.75
CA ARG A 508 -25.54 5.75 16.40
C ARG A 508 -26.69 5.57 15.42
N ALA A 509 -27.20 4.34 15.30
CA ALA A 509 -28.33 4.03 14.42
C ALA A 509 -29.57 4.87 14.75
N SER A 510 -29.86 5.06 16.04
CA SER A 510 -30.97 5.91 16.51
C SER A 510 -30.80 7.37 16.07
N TRP A 511 -29.62 7.95 16.24
CA TRP A 511 -29.32 9.33 15.82
C TRP A 511 -29.29 9.49 14.30
N MET A 512 -28.72 8.55 13.57
CA MET A 512 -28.76 8.55 12.10
C MET A 512 -30.20 8.56 11.57
N ALA A 513 -31.10 7.78 12.17
CA ALA A 513 -32.52 7.81 11.83
C ALA A 513 -33.16 9.19 12.09
N LYS A 514 -32.81 9.86 13.20
CA LYS A 514 -33.28 11.22 13.50
C LYS A 514 -32.75 12.25 12.48
N PHE A 515 -31.47 12.17 12.11
CA PHE A 515 -30.88 13.06 11.11
C PHE A 515 -31.56 12.89 9.75
N TRP A 516 -31.77 11.66 9.30
CA TRP A 516 -32.49 11.40 8.04
C TRP A 516 -33.92 11.92 8.06
N LYS A 517 -34.65 11.73 9.17
CA LYS A 517 -35.99 12.30 9.33
C LYS A 517 -35.99 13.82 9.28
N ALA A 518 -34.94 14.47 9.77
CA ALA A 518 -34.78 15.92 9.65
C ALA A 518 -34.50 16.34 8.19
N VAL A 519 -33.61 15.63 7.49
CA VAL A 519 -33.31 15.85 6.06
C VAL A 519 -34.58 15.73 5.20
N GLU A 520 -35.39 14.70 5.42
CA GLU A 520 -36.63 14.45 4.66
C GLU A 520 -37.68 15.56 4.84
N LYS A 521 -37.68 16.22 5.99
CA LYS A 521 -38.61 17.33 6.32
C LYS A 521 -38.11 18.69 5.88
N SER A 522 -36.85 18.82 5.51
CA SER A 522 -36.26 20.09 5.09
C SER A 522 -36.66 20.46 3.65
N PRO A 523 -36.77 21.76 3.35
CA PRO A 523 -36.85 22.26 1.97
C PRO A 523 -35.68 21.79 1.11
N ASP A 524 -35.83 21.74 -0.21
CA ASP A 524 -34.85 21.10 -1.09
C ASP A 524 -33.45 21.73 -1.06
N ASP A 525 -33.35 23.05 -0.85
CA ASP A 525 -32.08 23.76 -0.69
C ASP A 525 -31.34 23.38 0.61
N GLU A 526 -32.09 23.21 1.72
CA GLU A 526 -31.51 22.75 2.99
C GLU A 526 -31.25 21.24 2.99
N LYS A 527 -32.07 20.45 2.28
CA LYS A 527 -31.98 19.00 2.18
C LYS A 527 -30.63 18.55 1.62
N SER A 528 -30.19 19.13 0.50
CA SER A 528 -28.88 18.81 -0.10
C SER A 528 -27.73 19.14 0.85
N ARG A 529 -27.78 20.29 1.54
CA ARG A 529 -26.75 20.71 2.51
C ARG A 529 -26.65 19.76 3.70
N LEU A 530 -27.79 19.32 4.25
CA LEU A 530 -27.81 18.36 5.36
C LEU A 530 -27.37 16.96 4.92
N ALA A 531 -27.72 16.54 3.70
CA ALA A 531 -27.24 15.29 3.13
C ALA A 531 -25.72 15.29 2.91
N LEU A 532 -25.16 16.40 2.40
CA LEU A 532 -23.70 16.58 2.28
C LEU A 532 -23.00 16.47 3.64
N ARG A 533 -23.61 17.00 4.71
CA ARG A 533 -23.08 16.87 6.06
C ARG A 533 -23.04 15.40 6.51
N ILE A 534 -24.13 14.66 6.31
CA ILE A 534 -24.16 13.21 6.58
C ILE A 534 -23.10 12.47 5.75
N LEU A 535 -22.96 12.81 4.47
CA LEU A 535 -21.96 12.19 3.59
C LEU A 535 -20.54 12.36 4.15
N SER A 536 -20.17 13.59 4.53
CA SER A 536 -18.83 13.87 5.09
C SER A 536 -18.53 13.04 6.34
N LEU A 537 -19.48 12.93 7.27
CA LEU A 537 -19.35 12.08 8.46
C LEU A 537 -19.29 10.59 8.09
N SER A 538 -20.15 10.15 7.16
CA SER A 538 -20.21 8.74 6.77
C SER A 538 -18.91 8.29 6.11
N LEU A 539 -18.25 9.16 5.34
CA LEU A 539 -16.95 8.88 4.74
C LEU A 539 -15.83 8.76 5.80
N SER A 540 -15.82 9.60 6.84
CA SER A 540 -14.82 9.49 7.91
C SER A 540 -15.04 8.24 8.78
N MET A 541 -16.28 7.77 8.86
CA MET A 541 -16.68 6.61 9.67
C MET A 541 -16.70 5.29 8.89
N ASN A 542 -16.39 5.29 7.58
CA ASN A 542 -16.57 4.13 6.70
C ASN A 542 -18.00 3.55 6.71
N ASP A 543 -19.00 4.41 6.85
CA ASP A 543 -20.41 4.05 6.86
C ASP A 543 -20.97 4.06 5.43
N VAL A 544 -20.90 2.90 4.78
CA VAL A 544 -21.22 2.76 3.36
C VAL A 544 -22.70 3.07 3.09
N GLU A 545 -23.60 2.60 3.95
CA GLU A 545 -25.04 2.74 3.76
C GLU A 545 -25.46 4.22 3.77
N ASN A 546 -25.04 4.97 4.80
CA ASN A 546 -25.41 6.38 4.93
C ASN A 546 -24.70 7.26 3.89
N ALA A 547 -23.45 6.94 3.53
CA ALA A 547 -22.74 7.64 2.46
C ALA A 547 -23.46 7.49 1.11
N LEU A 548 -23.86 6.27 0.73
CA LEU A 548 -24.56 6.04 -0.54
C LEU A 548 -25.97 6.63 -0.55
N ARG A 549 -26.70 6.57 0.57
CA ARG A 549 -27.99 7.24 0.71
C ARG A 549 -27.87 8.75 0.52
N ALA A 550 -26.86 9.37 1.12
CA ALA A 550 -26.60 10.80 0.94
C ALA A 550 -26.21 11.14 -0.49
N ARG A 551 -25.33 10.35 -1.10
CA ARG A 551 -24.94 10.52 -2.51
C ARG A 551 -26.15 10.54 -3.44
N ASP A 552 -27.02 9.55 -3.31
CA ASP A 552 -28.12 9.35 -4.24
C ASP A 552 -29.18 10.46 -4.09
N LEU A 553 -29.20 11.16 -2.96
CA LEU A 553 -30.07 12.31 -2.70
C LEU A 553 -29.52 13.63 -3.27
N ILE A 554 -28.20 13.82 -3.29
CA ILE A 554 -27.57 15.08 -3.74
C ILE A 554 -27.35 15.12 -5.26
N SER A 555 -27.32 16.34 -5.80
CA SER A 555 -27.11 16.58 -7.23
C SER A 555 -25.71 16.16 -7.70
N PRO A 556 -25.50 15.82 -8.98
CA PRO A 556 -24.17 15.56 -9.52
C PRO A 556 -23.19 16.73 -9.32
N GLU A 557 -23.64 17.99 -9.37
CA GLU A 557 -22.80 19.14 -9.06
C GLU A 557 -22.32 19.13 -7.60
N ASP A 558 -23.23 18.89 -6.64
CA ASP A 558 -22.91 18.83 -5.21
C ASP A 558 -22.00 17.65 -4.87
N ARG A 559 -22.09 16.53 -5.60
CA ARG A 559 -21.15 15.41 -5.44
C ARG A 559 -19.70 15.81 -5.71
N ASN A 560 -19.47 16.83 -6.55
CA ASN A 560 -18.13 17.33 -6.86
C ASN A 560 -17.58 18.28 -5.79
N SER A 561 -18.42 18.79 -4.86
CA SER A 561 -17.96 19.62 -3.75
C SER A 561 -17.39 18.81 -2.59
N VAL A 562 -17.53 17.48 -2.62
CA VAL A 562 -16.98 16.55 -1.62
C VAL A 562 -15.68 15.94 -2.14
N SER A 563 -14.66 15.92 -1.29
CA SER A 563 -13.40 15.26 -1.60
C SER A 563 -13.52 13.74 -1.45
N TRP A 564 -14.01 13.08 -2.50
CA TRP A 564 -14.07 11.62 -2.61
C TRP A 564 -13.69 11.15 -4.02
N THR A 565 -12.75 10.23 -4.12
CA THR A 565 -12.22 9.82 -5.43
C THR A 565 -13.20 8.90 -6.17
N THR A 566 -13.10 8.84 -7.49
CA THR A 566 -13.80 7.83 -8.31
C THR A 566 -13.57 6.41 -7.78
N ALA A 567 -12.36 6.14 -7.26
CA ALA A 567 -12.04 4.84 -6.68
C ALA A 567 -12.81 4.59 -5.38
N GLN A 568 -12.83 5.56 -4.47
CA GLN A 568 -13.60 5.47 -3.22
C GLN A 568 -15.10 5.29 -3.49
N GLN A 569 -15.67 6.03 -4.43
CA GLN A 569 -17.07 5.88 -4.83
C GLN A 569 -17.37 4.46 -5.36
N SER A 570 -16.50 3.93 -6.21
CA SER A 570 -16.61 2.56 -6.73
C SER A 570 -16.53 1.52 -5.60
N GLN A 571 -15.64 1.71 -4.63
CA GLN A 571 -15.50 0.82 -3.49
C GLN A 571 -16.76 0.79 -2.61
N TYR A 572 -17.31 1.96 -2.26
CA TYR A 572 -18.55 2.05 -1.48
C TYR A 572 -19.72 1.38 -2.21
N LEU A 573 -19.87 1.66 -3.51
CA LEU A 573 -20.89 0.99 -4.33
C LEU A 573 -20.73 -0.53 -4.33
N SER A 574 -19.51 -1.02 -4.53
CA SER A 574 -19.24 -2.45 -4.56
C SER A 574 -19.46 -3.15 -3.21
N ALA A 575 -19.20 -2.45 -2.10
CA ALA A 575 -19.42 -2.96 -0.75
C ALA A 575 -20.93 -3.15 -0.49
N ALA A 576 -21.76 -2.27 -1.05
CA ALA A 576 -23.22 -2.41 -1.09
C ALA A 576 -23.73 -3.31 -2.24
N GLY A 577 -22.86 -4.09 -2.90
CA GLY A 577 -23.23 -4.98 -4.01
C GLY A 577 -23.64 -4.28 -5.32
N ARG A 578 -23.54 -2.95 -5.41
CA ARG A 578 -23.92 -2.13 -6.58
C ARG A 578 -22.82 -2.10 -7.64
N TRP A 579 -22.39 -3.27 -8.09
CA TRP A 579 -21.27 -3.44 -9.02
C TRP A 579 -21.49 -2.78 -10.39
N LYS A 580 -22.72 -2.72 -10.89
CA LYS A 580 -23.06 -2.03 -12.15
C LYS A 580 -22.83 -0.52 -12.04
N ASP A 581 -23.33 0.11 -10.98
CA ASP A 581 -23.09 1.52 -10.72
C ASP A 581 -21.59 1.83 -10.56
N ALA A 582 -20.86 0.92 -9.90
CA ALA A 582 -19.41 1.05 -9.71
C ALA A 582 -18.68 1.02 -11.07
N ALA A 583 -19.06 0.06 -11.92
CA ALA A 583 -18.53 -0.07 -13.27
C ALA A 583 -18.85 1.15 -14.15
N ASP A 584 -20.05 1.72 -14.03
CA ASP A 584 -20.48 2.90 -14.79
C ASP A 584 -19.62 4.14 -14.46
N ILE A 585 -19.34 4.39 -13.18
CA ILE A 585 -18.50 5.52 -12.76
C ILE A 585 -17.06 5.33 -13.24
N LEU A 586 -16.49 4.13 -13.06
CA LEU A 586 -15.14 3.83 -13.54
C LEU A 586 -15.04 4.00 -15.07
N SER A 587 -16.01 3.51 -15.82
CA SER A 587 -16.02 3.57 -17.29
C SER A 587 -16.08 5.01 -17.81
N LYS A 588 -16.82 5.91 -17.15
CA LYS A 588 -16.87 7.34 -17.51
C LYS A 588 -15.54 8.06 -17.30
N SER A 589 -14.67 7.56 -16.42
CA SER A 589 -13.34 8.15 -16.19
C SER A 589 -12.29 7.75 -17.24
N ARG A 590 -12.59 6.78 -18.13
CA ARG A 590 -11.62 6.12 -19.03
C ARG A 590 -10.79 7.08 -19.89
N GLU A 591 -11.38 8.16 -20.39
CA GLU A 591 -10.67 9.16 -21.21
C GLU A 591 -9.55 9.87 -20.45
N THR A 592 -9.77 10.12 -19.16
CA THR A 592 -8.81 10.83 -18.29
C THR A 592 -7.68 9.94 -17.78
N VAL A 593 -7.85 8.61 -17.80
CA VAL A 593 -6.95 7.64 -17.14
C VAL A 593 -6.32 6.62 -18.12
N SER A 594 -6.32 6.94 -19.41
CA SER A 594 -6.00 6.00 -20.50
C SER A 594 -4.66 5.28 -20.40
N SER A 595 -3.65 5.84 -19.71
CA SER A 595 -2.29 5.29 -19.61
C SER A 595 -1.94 4.61 -18.27
N SER A 596 -2.87 4.45 -17.32
CA SER A 596 -2.61 3.73 -16.05
C SER A 596 -3.08 2.28 -16.12
N PRO A 597 -2.16 1.30 -16.06
CA PRO A 597 -2.55 -0.11 -16.06
C PRO A 597 -3.33 -0.52 -14.80
N GLU A 598 -3.04 0.07 -13.64
CA GLU A 598 -3.73 -0.22 -12.37
C GLU A 598 -5.21 0.18 -12.44
N THR A 599 -5.50 1.35 -12.99
CA THR A 599 -6.89 1.80 -13.17
C THR A 599 -7.65 0.89 -14.14
N HIS A 600 -7.02 0.44 -15.23
CA HIS A 600 -7.63 -0.53 -16.13
C HIS A 600 -7.86 -1.88 -15.43
N ALA A 601 -6.97 -2.32 -14.53
CA ALA A 601 -7.16 -3.55 -13.76
C ALA A 601 -8.32 -3.44 -12.77
N PHE A 602 -8.44 -2.30 -12.09
CA PHE A 602 -9.55 -2.02 -11.20
C PHE A 602 -10.89 -1.98 -11.95
N MET A 603 -10.90 -1.33 -13.12
CA MET A 603 -12.05 -1.31 -14.02
C MET A 603 -12.40 -2.72 -14.52
N ALA A 604 -11.42 -3.52 -14.95
CA ALA A 604 -11.63 -4.89 -15.41
C ALA A 604 -12.23 -5.79 -14.32
N ALA A 605 -11.68 -5.72 -13.10
CA ALA A 605 -12.20 -6.45 -11.93
C ALA A 605 -13.67 -6.06 -11.63
N THR A 606 -13.96 -4.76 -11.63
CA THR A 606 -15.31 -4.23 -11.34
C THR A 606 -16.32 -4.58 -12.44
N LEU A 607 -15.96 -4.41 -13.71
CA LEU A 607 -16.77 -4.78 -14.87
C LEU A 607 -17.14 -6.26 -14.86
N ARG A 608 -16.18 -7.13 -14.51
CA ARG A 608 -16.40 -8.57 -14.42
C ARG A 608 -17.43 -8.91 -13.33
N LYS A 609 -17.32 -8.29 -12.16
CA LYS A 609 -18.33 -8.45 -11.08
C LYS A 609 -19.68 -7.84 -11.43
N ALA A 610 -19.72 -6.83 -12.30
CA ALA A 610 -20.96 -6.29 -12.87
C ALA A 610 -21.60 -7.17 -13.96
N GLY A 611 -20.95 -8.26 -14.39
CA GLY A 611 -21.40 -9.14 -15.47
C GLY A 611 -21.05 -8.65 -16.88
N LEU A 612 -20.19 -7.64 -17.01
CA LEU A 612 -19.78 -7.00 -18.27
C LEU A 612 -18.45 -7.59 -18.78
N SER A 613 -18.47 -8.90 -19.09
CA SER A 613 -17.26 -9.68 -19.38
C SER A 613 -16.50 -9.22 -20.62
N LYS A 614 -17.19 -8.66 -21.64
CA LYS A 614 -16.55 -8.21 -22.88
C LYS A 614 -15.73 -6.94 -22.63
N GLU A 615 -16.32 -5.97 -21.95
CA GLU A 615 -15.72 -4.72 -21.55
C GLU A 615 -14.57 -4.96 -20.57
N ALA A 616 -14.74 -5.93 -19.64
CA ALA A 616 -13.66 -6.36 -18.76
C ALA A 616 -12.46 -6.90 -19.55
N ALA A 617 -12.69 -7.69 -20.60
CA ALA A 617 -11.61 -8.21 -21.45
C ALA A 617 -10.89 -7.11 -22.25
N GLU A 618 -11.61 -6.08 -22.69
CA GLU A 618 -10.98 -4.90 -23.31
C GLU A 618 -10.10 -4.14 -22.32
N ALA A 619 -10.54 -4.00 -21.06
CA ALA A 619 -9.75 -3.40 -20.00
C ALA A 619 -8.52 -4.27 -19.67
N ASP A 620 -8.67 -5.60 -19.54
CA ASP A 620 -7.55 -6.54 -19.34
C ASP A 620 -6.48 -6.38 -20.45
N ALA A 621 -6.89 -6.19 -21.71
CA ALA A 621 -5.96 -5.98 -22.82
C ALA A 621 -5.13 -4.69 -22.66
N TRP A 622 -5.70 -3.63 -22.09
CA TRP A 622 -4.97 -2.41 -21.75
C TRP A 622 -4.01 -2.62 -20.57
N VAL A 623 -4.39 -3.40 -19.56
CA VAL A 623 -3.49 -3.78 -18.45
C VAL A 623 -2.24 -4.46 -19.01
N GLU A 624 -2.41 -5.46 -19.87
CA GLU A 624 -1.29 -6.18 -20.50
C GLU A 624 -0.39 -5.24 -21.32
N LYS A 625 -0.97 -4.35 -22.13
CA LYS A 625 -0.20 -3.39 -22.95
C LYS A 625 0.59 -2.39 -22.12
N LEU A 626 -0.01 -1.85 -21.06
CA LEU A 626 0.52 -0.70 -20.31
C LEU A 626 1.38 -1.09 -19.09
N THR A 627 1.27 -2.32 -18.59
CA THR A 627 2.02 -2.71 -17.37
C THR A 627 3.53 -2.57 -17.55
N LEU A 628 4.05 -2.88 -18.74
CA LEU A 628 5.48 -2.87 -19.09
C LEU A 628 6.37 -3.55 -18.04
N GLY A 629 5.87 -4.60 -17.40
CA GLY A 629 6.59 -5.37 -16.39
C GLY A 629 7.14 -4.60 -15.19
N TYR A 630 6.66 -3.38 -14.94
CA TYR A 630 7.02 -2.64 -13.74
C TYR A 630 6.43 -3.34 -12.50
N ALA A 631 7.29 -3.96 -11.69
CA ALA A 631 6.87 -4.88 -10.64
C ALA A 631 5.88 -4.29 -9.62
N PRO A 632 6.04 -3.03 -9.15
CA PRO A 632 5.03 -2.40 -8.29
C PRO A 632 3.65 -2.29 -8.96
N SER A 633 3.60 -1.98 -10.27
CA SER A 633 2.33 -1.99 -11.02
C SER A 633 1.76 -3.41 -11.12
N CYS A 634 2.58 -4.41 -11.45
CA CYS A 634 2.14 -5.82 -11.50
C CYS A 634 1.54 -6.27 -10.17
N ASN A 635 2.15 -5.89 -9.05
CA ASN A 635 1.65 -6.23 -7.71
C ASN A 635 0.29 -5.58 -7.42
N ARG A 636 0.15 -4.27 -7.69
CA ARG A 636 -1.13 -3.54 -7.54
C ARG A 636 -2.23 -4.07 -8.47
N ILE A 637 -1.88 -4.48 -9.68
CA ILE A 637 -2.81 -5.15 -10.60
C ILE A 637 -3.31 -6.46 -9.98
N GLY A 638 -2.43 -7.24 -9.35
CA GLY A 638 -2.81 -8.43 -8.60
C GLY A 638 -3.80 -8.11 -7.46
N GLU A 639 -3.55 -7.05 -6.69
CA GLU A 639 -4.46 -6.57 -5.63
C GLU A 639 -5.84 -6.16 -6.17
N HIS A 640 -5.91 -5.53 -7.35
CA HIS A 640 -7.19 -5.20 -7.99
C HIS A 640 -7.97 -6.46 -8.42
N TYR A 641 -7.30 -7.50 -8.91
CA TYR A 641 -7.98 -8.76 -9.22
C TYR A 641 -8.40 -9.52 -7.96
N THR A 642 -7.59 -9.47 -6.91
CA THR A 642 -7.96 -9.96 -5.58
C THR A 642 -9.21 -9.25 -5.06
N TYR A 643 -9.27 -7.92 -5.21
CA TYR A 643 -10.46 -7.13 -4.89
C TYR A 643 -11.68 -7.60 -5.70
N GLY A 644 -11.50 -7.96 -6.97
CA GLY A 644 -12.58 -8.52 -7.80
C GLY A 644 -12.92 -10.00 -7.51
N GLY A 645 -12.30 -10.62 -6.50
CA GLY A 645 -12.50 -12.04 -6.18
C GLY A 645 -11.82 -13.03 -7.14
N ASP A 646 -10.90 -12.57 -7.99
CA ASP A 646 -10.21 -13.42 -8.97
C ASP A 646 -8.77 -13.75 -8.52
N SER A 647 -8.66 -14.67 -7.56
CA SER A 647 -7.39 -15.12 -6.97
C SER A 647 -6.46 -15.77 -8.00
N VAL A 648 -7.01 -16.46 -9.01
CA VAL A 648 -6.22 -17.11 -10.06
C VAL A 648 -5.53 -16.08 -10.94
N ARG A 649 -6.23 -15.02 -11.38
CA ARG A 649 -5.60 -13.94 -12.14
C ARG A 649 -4.65 -13.15 -11.25
N ALA A 650 -5.02 -12.87 -9.99
CA ALA A 650 -4.14 -12.20 -9.05
C ALA A 650 -2.79 -12.92 -8.87
N ALA A 651 -2.81 -14.23 -8.64
CA ALA A 651 -1.61 -15.04 -8.48
C ALA A 651 -0.65 -14.98 -9.69
N LYS A 652 -1.19 -14.91 -10.91
CA LYS A 652 -0.38 -14.73 -12.14
C LYS A 652 0.34 -13.38 -12.15
N TRP A 653 -0.31 -12.33 -11.65
CA TRP A 653 0.26 -10.99 -11.56
C TRP A 653 1.28 -10.85 -10.43
N TYR A 654 1.06 -11.50 -9.28
CA TYR A 654 2.04 -11.56 -8.20
C TYR A 654 3.31 -12.31 -8.64
N LEU A 655 3.18 -13.46 -9.31
CA LEU A 655 4.33 -14.16 -9.88
C LEU A 655 5.06 -13.28 -10.90
N ARG A 656 4.31 -12.62 -11.80
CA ARG A 656 4.90 -11.71 -12.79
C ARG A 656 5.66 -10.56 -12.12
N ALA A 657 5.12 -9.99 -11.05
CA ALA A 657 5.81 -8.95 -10.27
C ALA A 657 7.15 -9.47 -9.73
N ALA A 658 7.16 -10.65 -9.09
CA ALA A 658 8.37 -11.24 -8.52
C ALA A 658 9.41 -11.60 -9.58
N VAL A 659 8.99 -12.20 -10.71
CA VAL A 659 9.90 -12.56 -11.81
C VAL A 659 10.51 -11.31 -12.48
N GLN A 660 9.77 -10.21 -12.53
CA GLN A 660 10.17 -9.00 -13.28
C GLN A 660 10.79 -7.90 -12.43
N ALA A 661 10.71 -7.98 -11.10
CA ALA A 661 11.29 -7.02 -10.17
C ALA A 661 12.82 -6.92 -10.29
N ASP A 662 13.39 -5.75 -10.05
CA ASP A 662 14.83 -5.65 -9.84
C ASP A 662 15.23 -6.44 -8.58
N ILE A 663 15.97 -7.54 -8.78
CA ILE A 663 16.42 -8.42 -7.71
C ILE A 663 17.44 -7.76 -6.78
N SER A 664 18.07 -6.67 -7.24
CA SER A 664 19.04 -5.91 -6.46
C SER A 664 18.41 -4.73 -5.70
N GLY A 665 17.11 -4.47 -5.93
CA GLY A 665 16.35 -3.42 -5.25
C GLY A 665 15.36 -3.98 -4.22
N GLY A 666 14.87 -3.10 -3.35
CA GLY A 666 13.80 -3.45 -2.39
C GLY A 666 12.47 -3.84 -3.04
N GLU A 667 12.32 -3.65 -4.36
CA GLU A 667 11.11 -3.99 -5.11
C GLU A 667 10.82 -5.50 -5.09
N PHE A 668 11.84 -6.35 -5.21
CA PHE A 668 11.64 -7.81 -5.17
C PHE A 668 11.03 -8.26 -3.84
N VAL A 669 11.55 -7.74 -2.72
CA VAL A 669 11.06 -8.01 -1.37
C VAL A 669 9.60 -7.60 -1.23
N ALA A 670 9.27 -6.39 -1.70
CA ALA A 670 7.93 -5.82 -1.56
C ALA A 670 6.84 -6.64 -2.29
N VAL A 671 7.20 -7.36 -3.35
CA VAL A 671 6.24 -8.15 -4.14
C VAL A 671 6.25 -9.65 -3.78
N LEU A 672 7.32 -10.13 -3.15
CA LEU A 672 7.49 -11.55 -2.83
C LEU A 672 6.45 -12.07 -1.84
N GLY A 673 6.01 -11.24 -0.87
CA GLY A 673 5.01 -11.63 0.13
C GLY A 673 3.66 -12.01 -0.48
N ASN A 674 3.16 -11.21 -1.42
CA ASN A 674 1.91 -11.52 -2.11
C ASN A 674 2.02 -12.79 -2.98
N HIS A 675 3.18 -13.03 -3.58
CA HIS A 675 3.43 -14.26 -4.32
C HIS A 675 3.47 -15.48 -3.38
N ALA A 676 4.19 -15.38 -2.25
CA ALA A 676 4.28 -16.42 -1.24
C ALA A 676 2.90 -16.82 -0.71
N GLN A 677 2.07 -15.82 -0.34
CA GLN A 677 0.70 -16.07 0.12
C GLN A 677 -0.16 -16.73 -0.96
N ALA A 678 0.00 -16.33 -2.22
CA ALA A 678 -0.73 -16.94 -3.33
C ALA A 678 -0.31 -18.39 -3.58
N MET A 679 0.95 -18.77 -3.31
CA MET A 679 1.42 -20.15 -3.43
C MET A 679 0.93 -21.00 -2.24
N LEU A 680 0.96 -20.42 -1.04
CA LEU A 680 0.42 -21.06 0.17
C LEU A 680 -1.06 -21.46 -0.02
N GLY A 681 -1.89 -20.52 -0.48
CA GLY A 681 -3.32 -20.79 -0.73
C GLY A 681 -3.61 -21.74 -1.91
N LYS A 682 -2.63 -22.02 -2.77
CA LYS A 682 -2.74 -23.04 -3.84
C LYS A 682 -2.24 -24.42 -3.40
N GLY A 683 -1.61 -24.53 -2.24
CA GLY A 683 -0.90 -25.74 -1.81
C GLY A 683 0.44 -25.96 -2.49
N GLU A 684 1.03 -24.94 -3.14
CA GLU A 684 2.40 -24.96 -3.66
C GLU A 684 3.38 -24.65 -2.50
N PHE A 685 3.43 -25.57 -1.53
CA PHE A 685 4.05 -25.35 -0.22
C PHE A 685 5.57 -25.20 -0.25
N ASP A 686 6.26 -25.84 -1.18
CA ASP A 686 7.71 -25.72 -1.40
C ASP A 686 8.09 -24.29 -1.83
N ILE A 687 7.37 -23.75 -2.83
CA ILE A 687 7.58 -22.37 -3.32
C ILE A 687 7.20 -21.37 -2.24
N ALA A 688 6.06 -21.57 -1.55
CA ALA A 688 5.64 -20.71 -0.46
C ALA A 688 6.68 -20.66 0.67
N ALA A 689 7.16 -21.83 1.12
CA ALA A 689 8.18 -21.94 2.16
C ALA A 689 9.48 -21.23 1.75
N SER A 690 9.95 -21.46 0.52
CA SER A 690 11.13 -20.80 -0.03
C SER A 690 11.01 -19.27 -0.03
N CYS A 691 9.87 -18.74 -0.50
CA CYS A 691 9.64 -17.30 -0.56
C CYS A 691 9.55 -16.67 0.84
N PHE A 692 8.84 -17.30 1.77
CA PHE A 692 8.75 -16.81 3.15
C PHE A 692 10.09 -16.92 3.90
N GLU A 693 10.92 -17.94 3.62
CA GLU A 693 12.26 -18.05 4.19
C GLU A 693 13.19 -16.93 3.70
N ALA A 694 13.13 -16.63 2.39
CA ALA A 694 13.85 -15.48 1.83
C ALA A 694 13.38 -14.16 2.47
N LEU A 695 12.07 -13.98 2.67
CA LEU A 695 11.51 -12.80 3.35
C LEU A 695 11.95 -12.69 4.81
N ALA A 696 11.95 -13.80 5.55
CA ALA A 696 12.42 -13.85 6.94
C ALA A 696 13.87 -13.36 7.04
N GLN A 697 14.76 -13.80 6.15
CA GLN A 697 16.14 -13.31 6.11
C GLN A 697 16.22 -11.81 5.79
N VAL A 698 15.39 -11.31 4.87
CA VAL A 698 15.42 -9.89 4.52
C VAL A 698 15.02 -9.01 5.69
N TYR A 699 14.03 -9.43 6.47
CA TYR A 699 13.52 -8.68 7.60
C TYR A 699 14.49 -8.60 8.78
N VAL A 700 15.52 -9.45 8.82
CA VAL A 700 16.61 -9.36 9.82
C VAL A 700 17.83 -8.55 9.32
N SER A 701 17.77 -8.01 8.11
CA SER A 701 18.80 -7.07 7.62
C SER A 701 18.56 -5.65 8.17
N GLU A 702 19.63 -4.85 8.32
CA GLU A 702 19.59 -3.45 8.83
C GLU A 702 18.53 -2.59 8.15
N ARG A 703 18.26 -2.81 6.87
CA ARG A 703 17.27 -2.03 6.13
C ARG A 703 15.84 -2.19 6.68
N TYR A 704 15.57 -3.26 7.41
CA TYR A 704 14.26 -3.62 7.94
C TYR A 704 14.30 -3.97 9.45
N SER A 705 15.39 -3.60 10.15
CA SER A 705 15.47 -3.70 11.61
C SER A 705 14.51 -2.69 12.26
N GLY A 706 14.06 -2.99 13.48
CA GLY A 706 13.16 -2.12 14.24
C GLY A 706 11.66 -2.32 13.98
N MET A 707 11.24 -3.36 13.25
CA MET A 707 9.83 -3.77 13.27
C MET A 707 9.48 -4.41 14.62
N GLY A 708 8.19 -4.42 15.00
CA GLY A 708 7.76 -5.09 16.23
C GLY A 708 7.91 -6.62 16.16
N ILE A 709 8.08 -7.28 17.32
CA ILE A 709 8.19 -8.75 17.46
C ILE A 709 7.12 -9.50 16.67
N THR A 710 5.89 -8.98 16.67
CA THR A 710 4.74 -9.53 15.94
C THR A 710 4.99 -9.67 14.44
N SER A 711 5.70 -8.74 13.80
CA SER A 711 5.97 -8.78 12.36
C SER A 711 6.94 -9.91 12.00
N TYR A 712 8.02 -10.06 12.76
CA TYR A 712 9.01 -11.11 12.56
C TYR A 712 8.43 -12.50 12.83
N SER A 713 7.68 -12.63 13.93
CA SER A 713 7.06 -13.89 14.32
C SER A 713 6.00 -14.36 13.31
N LYS A 714 5.17 -13.47 12.76
CA LYS A 714 4.22 -13.81 11.66
C LYS A 714 4.92 -14.33 10.41
N MET A 715 6.03 -13.71 10.02
CA MET A 715 6.83 -14.20 8.88
C MET A 715 7.37 -15.60 9.16
N ARG A 716 7.90 -15.81 10.37
CA ARG A 716 8.40 -17.12 10.78
C ARG A 716 7.30 -18.18 10.77
N LEU A 717 6.13 -17.87 11.34
CA LEU A 717 4.93 -18.73 11.31
C LEU A 717 4.61 -19.18 9.89
N SER A 718 4.57 -18.24 8.94
CA SER A 718 4.19 -18.53 7.55
C SER A 718 5.16 -19.47 6.85
N ALA A 719 6.48 -19.26 6.99
CA ALA A 719 7.44 -20.17 6.36
C ALA A 719 7.52 -21.54 7.04
N ASP A 720 7.46 -21.61 8.38
CA ASP A 720 7.48 -22.90 9.08
C ASP A 720 6.20 -23.71 8.80
N LEU A 721 5.04 -23.05 8.69
CA LEU A 721 3.78 -23.69 8.31
C LEU A 721 3.87 -24.25 6.89
N ALA A 722 4.29 -23.43 5.93
CA ALA A 722 4.48 -23.87 4.55
C ALA A 722 5.48 -25.03 4.48
N LYS A 723 6.62 -24.93 5.18
CA LYS A 723 7.64 -25.98 5.16
C LYS A 723 7.17 -27.27 5.83
N ALA A 724 6.42 -27.18 6.93
CA ALA A 724 5.86 -28.35 7.57
C ALA A 724 4.86 -29.07 6.65
N LEU A 725 4.03 -28.33 5.91
CA LEU A 725 3.07 -28.91 4.96
C LEU A 725 3.75 -29.50 3.72
N ASP A 726 4.84 -28.89 3.23
CA ASP A 726 5.70 -29.45 2.17
C ASP A 726 6.30 -30.81 2.58
N VAL A 727 6.83 -30.89 3.80
CA VAL A 727 7.52 -32.08 4.34
C VAL A 727 6.54 -33.17 4.82
N LEU A 728 5.29 -32.81 5.12
CA LEU A 728 4.29 -33.71 5.71
C LEU A 728 4.10 -35.05 4.95
N PRO A 729 4.06 -35.08 3.59
CA PRO A 729 3.91 -36.33 2.86
C PRO A 729 5.11 -37.29 2.97
N GLN A 730 6.32 -36.77 3.20
CA GLN A 730 7.55 -37.57 3.21
C GLN A 730 8.05 -37.87 4.63
N ASP A 731 7.86 -36.96 5.59
CA ASP A 731 8.29 -37.09 6.98
C ASP A 731 7.27 -36.47 7.93
N ARG A 732 6.19 -37.21 8.19
CA ARG A 732 5.12 -36.79 9.09
C ARG A 732 5.61 -36.46 10.51
N PRO A 733 6.45 -37.27 11.18
CA PRO A 733 6.96 -36.92 12.51
C PRO A 733 7.66 -35.56 12.55
N ARG A 734 8.52 -35.26 11.56
CA ARG A 734 9.18 -33.95 11.47
C ARG A 734 8.18 -32.82 11.25
N ALA A 735 7.25 -32.98 10.32
CA ALA A 735 6.22 -31.98 10.06
C ALA A 735 5.36 -31.69 11.30
N ILE A 736 4.93 -32.72 12.03
CA ILE A 736 4.16 -32.56 13.27
C ILE A 736 4.99 -31.84 14.34
N ALA A 737 6.29 -32.15 14.48
CA ALA A 737 7.15 -31.45 15.44
C ALA A 737 7.28 -29.94 15.14
N MET A 738 7.39 -29.57 13.86
CA MET A 738 7.41 -28.16 13.44
C MET A 738 6.08 -27.46 13.76
N LEU A 739 4.95 -28.09 13.44
CA LEU A 739 3.62 -27.55 13.75
C LEU A 739 3.35 -27.48 15.26
N ASP A 740 3.91 -28.41 16.04
CA ASP A 740 3.88 -28.40 17.50
C ASP A 740 4.56 -27.17 18.07
N ASP A 741 5.77 -26.87 17.60
CA ASP A 741 6.52 -25.68 18.03
C ASP A 741 5.76 -24.39 17.69
N LEU A 742 5.19 -24.30 16.48
CA LEU A 742 4.33 -23.17 16.08
C LEU A 742 3.12 -23.02 17.00
N SER A 743 2.36 -24.10 17.20
CA SER A 743 1.16 -24.06 18.05
C SER A 743 1.48 -23.61 19.47
N ARG A 744 2.65 -23.98 20.01
CA ARG A 744 3.07 -23.62 21.37
C ARG A 744 3.44 -22.14 21.47
N ILE A 745 4.19 -21.63 20.48
CA ILE A 745 4.64 -20.24 20.43
C ILE A 745 3.44 -19.30 20.31
N PHE A 746 2.50 -19.61 19.41
CA PHE A 746 1.36 -18.75 19.07
C PHE A 746 0.05 -19.17 19.75
N ALA A 747 0.09 -19.97 20.82
CA ALA A 747 -1.10 -20.68 21.30
C ALA A 747 -2.27 -19.78 21.74
N ALA A 748 -2.12 -18.48 21.94
CA ALA A 748 -3.25 -17.58 22.20
C ALA A 748 -3.37 -16.46 21.15
N ASP A 749 -2.55 -16.51 20.12
CA ASP A 749 -2.54 -15.53 19.05
C ASP A 749 -3.63 -15.86 18.04
N GLY A 750 -4.46 -14.87 17.71
CA GLY A 750 -5.51 -15.00 16.69
C GLY A 750 -4.98 -15.40 15.31
N THR A 751 -3.70 -15.17 15.02
CA THR A 751 -3.06 -15.49 13.74
C THR A 751 -3.04 -16.98 13.41
N LEU A 752 -3.12 -17.88 14.40
CA LEU A 752 -3.27 -19.31 14.14
C LEU A 752 -4.56 -19.64 13.37
N ALA A 753 -5.57 -18.79 13.48
CA ALA A 753 -6.83 -18.98 12.78
C ALA A 753 -6.76 -18.55 11.30
N ASP A 754 -5.78 -17.73 10.91
CA ASP A 754 -5.68 -17.19 9.55
C ASP A 754 -5.33 -18.30 8.56
N ASP A 755 -4.16 -18.93 8.69
CA ASP A 755 -3.72 -20.00 7.77
C ASP A 755 -3.46 -21.34 8.48
N PHE A 756 -2.99 -21.34 9.73
CA PHE A 756 -2.56 -22.56 10.43
C PHE A 756 -3.71 -23.56 10.63
N PHE A 757 -4.80 -23.19 11.31
CA PHE A 757 -5.92 -24.12 11.53
C PHE A 757 -6.62 -24.57 10.25
N PRO A 758 -6.93 -23.68 9.28
CA PRO A 758 -7.49 -24.10 7.99
C PRO A 758 -6.61 -25.13 7.27
N LEU A 759 -5.31 -24.86 7.11
CA LEU A 759 -4.42 -25.74 6.34
C LEU A 759 -4.13 -27.07 7.07
N VAL A 760 -3.99 -27.06 8.39
CA VAL A 760 -3.84 -28.29 9.20
C VAL A 760 -5.09 -29.17 9.10
N LYS A 761 -6.28 -28.56 9.08
CA LYS A 761 -7.55 -29.25 8.87
C LYS A 761 -7.61 -29.87 7.47
N GLU A 762 -7.28 -29.10 6.44
CA GLU A 762 -7.22 -29.58 5.04
C GLU A 762 -6.20 -30.71 4.85
N ALA A 763 -5.08 -30.65 5.57
CA ALA A 763 -4.08 -31.71 5.60
C ALA A 763 -4.51 -32.99 6.35
N GLY A 764 -5.73 -33.01 6.92
CA GLY A 764 -6.30 -34.18 7.59
C GLY A 764 -5.70 -34.47 8.98
N LEU A 765 -5.07 -33.48 9.61
CA LEU A 765 -4.43 -33.60 10.93
C LEU A 765 -5.42 -33.35 12.08
N ASN A 766 -6.61 -33.97 12.02
CA ASN A 766 -7.73 -33.66 12.92
C ASN A 766 -7.41 -33.91 14.41
N LYS A 767 -6.63 -34.96 14.72
CA LYS A 767 -6.26 -35.29 16.12
C LYS A 767 -5.32 -34.23 16.69
N GLU A 768 -4.35 -33.80 15.89
CA GLU A 768 -3.39 -32.77 16.26
C GLU A 768 -4.07 -31.41 16.36
N LEU A 769 -4.95 -31.09 15.41
CA LEU A 769 -5.83 -29.91 15.44
C LEU A 769 -6.62 -29.83 16.75
N ASP A 770 -7.28 -30.91 17.17
CA ASP A 770 -8.06 -30.93 18.41
C ASP A 770 -7.20 -30.57 19.64
N ARG A 771 -5.95 -31.06 19.67
CA ARG A 771 -5.00 -30.76 20.74
C ARG A 771 -4.52 -29.31 20.71
N TRP A 772 -4.09 -28.81 19.55
CA TRP A 772 -3.57 -27.45 19.39
C TRP A 772 -4.66 -26.40 19.61
N PHE A 773 -5.84 -26.62 19.05
CA PHE A 773 -7.01 -25.80 19.32
C PHE A 773 -7.41 -25.86 20.79
N GLY A 774 -7.41 -27.05 21.41
CA GLY A 774 -7.72 -27.22 22.84
C GLY A 774 -6.83 -26.36 23.74
N GLN A 775 -5.52 -26.36 23.51
CA GLN A 775 -4.56 -25.51 24.22
C GLN A 775 -4.88 -24.01 24.04
N SER A 776 -5.22 -23.62 22.80
CA SER A 776 -5.55 -22.24 22.49
C SER A 776 -6.83 -21.78 23.16
N TRP A 777 -7.86 -22.63 23.09
CA TRP A 777 -9.15 -22.41 23.73
C TRP A 777 -9.02 -22.29 25.25
N GLU A 778 -8.21 -23.12 25.89
CA GLU A 778 -7.97 -23.07 27.33
C GLU A 778 -7.33 -21.75 27.77
N ARG A 779 -6.32 -21.25 27.02
CA ARG A 779 -5.68 -19.96 27.32
C ARG A 779 -6.65 -18.78 27.23
N VAL A 780 -7.37 -18.68 26.11
CA VAL A 780 -8.34 -17.59 25.92
C VAL A 780 -9.50 -17.71 26.92
N SER A 781 -9.97 -18.93 27.20
CA SER A 781 -11.03 -19.18 28.19
C SER A 781 -10.60 -18.79 29.61
N ALA A 782 -9.33 -19.00 29.98
CA ALA A 782 -8.80 -18.57 31.28
C ALA A 782 -8.81 -17.04 31.40
N SER A 783 -8.42 -16.33 30.33
CA SER A 783 -8.51 -14.86 30.26
C SER A 783 -9.95 -14.38 30.41
N LEU A 784 -10.89 -14.96 29.65
CA LEU A 784 -12.32 -14.65 29.73
C LEU A 784 -12.96 -15.02 31.07
N GLY A 785 -12.43 -16.01 31.79
CA GLY A 785 -12.84 -16.31 33.15
C GLY A 785 -12.53 -15.18 34.12
N LYS A 786 -11.41 -14.48 33.92
CA LYS A 786 -11.00 -13.30 34.72
C LYS A 786 -11.66 -12.01 34.23
N TYR A 787 -11.81 -11.85 32.92
CA TYR A 787 -12.32 -10.65 32.26
C TYR A 787 -13.48 -11.00 31.31
N PRO A 788 -14.68 -11.32 31.85
CA PRO A 788 -15.80 -11.83 31.05
C PRO A 788 -16.38 -10.83 30.06
N ASP A 789 -16.10 -9.54 30.22
CA ASP A 789 -16.63 -8.44 29.40
C ASP A 789 -15.62 -7.94 28.34
N CYS A 790 -14.47 -8.62 28.19
CA CYS A 790 -13.49 -8.33 27.14
C CYS A 790 -13.99 -8.82 25.77
N ASP A 791 -14.56 -7.91 24.98
CA ASP A 791 -15.13 -8.19 23.66
C ASP A 791 -14.07 -8.65 22.64
N ASN A 792 -12.85 -8.09 22.68
CA ASN A 792 -11.77 -8.55 21.83
C ASN A 792 -11.41 -10.03 22.11
N SER A 793 -11.27 -10.42 23.38
CA SER A 793 -11.01 -11.83 23.74
C SER A 793 -12.19 -12.74 23.40
N GLN A 794 -13.44 -12.25 23.52
CA GLN A 794 -14.63 -12.99 23.06
C GLN A 794 -14.59 -13.22 21.55
N ASN A 795 -14.17 -12.21 20.78
CA ASN A 795 -14.00 -12.30 19.34
C ASN A 795 -12.85 -13.25 18.96
N THR A 796 -11.68 -13.13 19.60
CA THR A 796 -10.52 -14.02 19.38
C THR A 796 -10.89 -15.48 19.63
N ALA A 797 -11.60 -15.78 20.72
CA ALA A 797 -12.09 -17.13 20.99
C ALA A 797 -12.99 -17.63 19.85
N ALA A 798 -13.89 -16.78 19.35
CA ALA A 798 -14.79 -17.13 18.27
C ALA A 798 -14.08 -17.31 16.92
N TRP A 799 -13.06 -16.49 16.63
CA TRP A 799 -12.22 -16.59 15.43
C TRP A 799 -11.42 -17.89 15.41
N LEU A 800 -10.75 -18.24 16.52
CA LEU A 800 -10.03 -19.52 16.65
C LEU A 800 -10.99 -20.72 16.49
N ALA A 801 -12.15 -20.66 17.14
CA ALA A 801 -13.16 -21.72 17.10
C ALA A 801 -13.78 -21.93 15.72
N SER A 802 -14.13 -20.85 15.03
CA SER A 802 -14.75 -20.92 13.71
C SER A 802 -13.76 -21.48 12.66
N ARG A 803 -12.51 -21.00 12.68
CA ARG A 803 -11.45 -21.44 11.75
C ARG A 803 -10.96 -22.86 12.02
N ALA A 804 -10.94 -23.29 13.28
CA ALA A 804 -10.68 -24.71 13.63
C ALA A 804 -11.90 -25.62 13.40
N GLY A 805 -13.11 -25.07 13.30
CA GLY A 805 -14.36 -25.86 13.22
C GLY A 805 -14.65 -26.61 14.52
N ARG A 806 -14.45 -25.97 15.68
CA ARG A 806 -14.61 -26.57 17.02
C ARG A 806 -15.32 -25.60 17.96
N ARG A 807 -16.07 -26.12 18.95
CA ARG A 807 -16.74 -25.31 20.00
C ARG A 807 -17.63 -24.19 19.45
N LEU A 808 -18.24 -24.42 18.28
CA LEU A 808 -18.99 -23.40 17.55
C LEU A 808 -20.17 -22.81 18.37
N PRO A 809 -21.00 -23.61 19.08
CA PRO A 809 -22.08 -23.06 19.90
C PRO A 809 -21.59 -22.18 21.05
N GLU A 810 -20.49 -22.57 21.70
CA GLU A 810 -19.87 -21.79 22.78
C GLU A 810 -19.28 -20.48 22.24
N ALA A 811 -18.60 -20.54 21.09
CA ALA A 811 -18.08 -19.38 20.38
C ALA A 811 -19.20 -18.40 19.99
N GLU A 812 -20.35 -18.89 19.50
CA GLU A 812 -21.49 -18.03 19.14
C GLU A 812 -22.01 -17.23 20.34
N LYS A 813 -22.07 -17.86 21.51
CA LYS A 813 -22.51 -17.20 22.75
C LYS A 813 -21.55 -16.09 23.16
N LEU A 814 -20.24 -16.31 23.03
CA LEU A 814 -19.22 -15.29 23.31
C LEU A 814 -19.33 -14.14 22.31
N LEU A 815 -19.36 -14.46 21.01
CA LEU A 815 -19.38 -13.46 19.95
C LEU A 815 -20.64 -12.59 19.96
N LYS A 816 -21.80 -13.14 20.33
CA LYS A 816 -23.03 -12.36 20.51
C LYS A 816 -22.88 -11.23 21.54
N LYS A 817 -22.08 -11.43 22.59
CA LYS A 817 -21.79 -10.38 23.57
C LYS A 817 -20.89 -9.29 22.99
N ALA A 818 -19.85 -9.68 22.25
CA ALA A 818 -18.95 -8.74 21.59
C ALA A 818 -19.71 -7.87 20.56
N VAL A 819 -20.52 -8.49 19.71
CA VAL A 819 -21.38 -7.79 18.74
C VAL A 819 -22.42 -6.91 19.44
N ALA A 820 -23.00 -7.35 20.56
CA ALA A 820 -23.93 -6.51 21.32
C ALA A 820 -23.25 -5.28 21.93
N ARG A 821 -21.96 -5.35 22.26
CA ARG A 821 -21.17 -4.20 22.74
C ARG A 821 -20.78 -3.26 21.62
N ASN A 822 -20.40 -3.81 20.46
CA ASN A 822 -19.92 -3.09 19.29
C ASN A 822 -20.60 -3.61 18.01
N PRO A 823 -21.82 -3.13 17.70
CA PRO A 823 -22.68 -3.73 16.67
C PRO A 823 -22.26 -3.46 15.23
N GLU A 824 -21.42 -2.44 14.99
CA GLU A 824 -20.93 -2.04 13.67
C GLU A 824 -19.45 -2.42 13.48
N GLN A 825 -18.83 -3.13 14.42
CA GLN A 825 -17.41 -3.50 14.31
C GLN A 825 -17.22 -4.58 13.23
N ALA A 826 -16.65 -4.19 12.09
CA ALA A 826 -16.51 -5.03 10.91
C ALA A 826 -15.84 -6.39 11.19
N ALA A 827 -14.79 -6.41 12.01
CA ALA A 827 -14.10 -7.65 12.40
C ALA A 827 -15.01 -8.64 13.16
N TYR A 828 -15.93 -8.14 13.99
CA TYR A 828 -16.84 -9.00 14.78
C TYR A 828 -17.97 -9.54 13.89
N LEU A 829 -18.42 -8.71 12.95
CA LEU A 829 -19.40 -9.10 11.93
C LEU A 829 -18.82 -10.18 10.99
N ASP A 830 -17.56 -10.03 10.56
CA ASP A 830 -16.86 -11.04 9.75
C ASP A 830 -16.63 -12.34 10.53
N THR A 831 -16.24 -12.26 11.80
CA THR A 831 -16.10 -13.44 12.66
C THR A 831 -17.44 -14.17 12.82
N MET A 832 -18.55 -13.44 12.86
CA MET A 832 -19.90 -14.03 12.91
C MET A 832 -20.24 -14.70 11.56
N ALA A 833 -19.87 -14.09 10.44
CA ALA A 833 -20.02 -14.69 9.13
C ALA A 833 -19.23 -16.00 9.01
N GLU A 834 -17.98 -16.00 9.43
CA GLU A 834 -17.12 -17.18 9.50
C GLU A 834 -17.74 -18.28 10.35
N LEU A 835 -18.25 -17.92 11.53
CA LEU A 835 -18.86 -18.87 12.45
C LEU A 835 -20.11 -19.53 11.85
N ARG A 836 -20.97 -18.75 11.17
CA ARG A 836 -22.12 -19.28 10.44
C ARG A 836 -21.69 -20.22 9.32
N PHE A 837 -20.65 -19.86 8.58
CA PHE A 837 -20.10 -20.70 7.52
C PHE A 837 -19.57 -22.03 8.08
N ALA A 838 -18.82 -21.98 9.19
CA ALA A 838 -18.32 -23.16 9.90
C ALA A 838 -19.44 -24.06 10.44
N MET A 839 -20.61 -23.51 10.76
CA MET A 839 -21.82 -24.25 11.16
C MET A 839 -22.63 -24.82 9.98
N GLY A 840 -22.20 -24.61 8.74
CA GLY A 840 -22.95 -25.03 7.55
C GLY A 840 -24.07 -24.07 7.12
N ASP A 841 -24.18 -22.88 7.73
CA ASP A 841 -25.19 -21.87 7.39
C ASP A 841 -24.62 -20.83 6.41
N ARG A 842 -24.60 -21.16 5.13
CA ARG A 842 -24.16 -20.23 4.07
C ARG A 842 -24.97 -18.95 4.05
N LYS A 843 -26.29 -19.06 4.22
CA LYS A 843 -27.18 -17.90 4.11
C LYS A 843 -26.86 -16.88 5.20
N GLY A 844 -26.74 -17.36 6.45
CA GLY A 844 -26.31 -16.53 7.57
C GLY A 844 -24.89 -15.99 7.36
N ALA A 845 -23.95 -16.79 6.85
CA ALA A 845 -22.59 -16.34 6.58
C ALA A 845 -22.57 -15.14 5.62
N VAL A 846 -23.29 -15.22 4.51
CA VAL A 846 -23.38 -14.14 3.52
C VAL A 846 -24.03 -12.89 4.14
N GLU A 847 -25.13 -13.04 4.88
CA GLU A 847 -25.83 -11.91 5.52
C GLU A 847 -24.92 -11.14 6.49
N TRP A 848 -24.17 -11.84 7.35
CA TRP A 848 -23.23 -11.20 8.28
C TRP A 848 -22.01 -10.60 7.57
N SER A 849 -21.54 -11.25 6.50
CA SER A 849 -20.41 -10.77 5.71
C SER A 849 -20.75 -9.50 4.92
N GLU A 850 -21.97 -9.40 4.38
CA GLU A 850 -22.46 -8.17 3.75
C GLU A 850 -22.49 -7.00 4.75
N ARG A 851 -22.96 -7.26 5.98
CA ARG A 851 -22.90 -6.25 7.05
C ARG A 851 -21.47 -5.85 7.39
N ALA A 852 -20.54 -6.80 7.45
CA ALA A 852 -19.13 -6.50 7.70
C ALA A 852 -18.55 -5.57 6.61
N LEU A 853 -18.86 -5.82 5.33
CA LEU A 853 -18.42 -4.99 4.21
C LEU A 853 -18.95 -3.54 4.29
N LEU A 854 -20.13 -3.30 4.86
CA LEU A 854 -20.72 -1.96 4.99
C LEU A 854 -20.01 -1.06 6.01
N HIS A 855 -19.22 -1.64 6.91
CA HIS A 855 -18.49 -0.92 7.97
C HIS A 855 -16.96 -1.11 7.86
N TYR A 856 -16.50 -1.79 6.82
CA TYR A 856 -15.09 -2.09 6.65
C TYR A 856 -14.31 -0.85 6.18
N PRO A 857 -13.12 -0.57 6.74
CA PRO A 857 -12.29 0.53 6.26
C PRO A 857 -11.96 0.35 4.78
N LEU A 858 -12.44 1.27 3.94
CA LEU A 858 -12.11 1.32 2.52
C LEU A 858 -10.95 2.31 2.34
N THR A 859 -9.76 1.93 2.80
CA THR A 859 -8.55 2.76 2.68
C THR A 859 -8.05 2.83 1.22
N GLU A 860 -7.16 3.79 0.94
CA GLU A 860 -6.48 3.89 -0.35
C GLU A 860 -5.58 2.66 -0.61
N SER A 861 -5.32 2.38 -1.90
CA SER A 861 -4.55 1.21 -2.36
C SER A 861 -3.13 1.18 -1.78
N PRO A 862 -2.60 0.01 -1.34
CA PRO A 862 -3.18 -1.33 -1.43
C PRO A 862 -4.39 -1.50 -0.51
N TYR A 863 -5.48 -2.04 -1.06
CA TYR A 863 -6.69 -2.26 -0.29
C TYR A 863 -6.47 -3.41 0.67
N ASP A 864 -6.84 -3.24 1.93
CA ASP A 864 -7.15 -4.42 2.71
C ASP A 864 -8.35 -5.10 2.04
N THR A 865 -8.18 -6.35 1.64
CA THR A 865 -9.19 -7.14 0.92
C THR A 865 -9.64 -8.33 1.74
N MET A 866 -9.23 -8.46 3.01
CA MET A 866 -9.47 -9.64 3.83
C MET A 866 -10.96 -9.98 3.94
N ILE A 867 -11.81 -9.06 4.41
CA ILE A 867 -13.26 -9.30 4.55
C ILE A 867 -13.90 -9.58 3.18
N ARG A 868 -13.39 -8.97 2.11
CA ARG A 868 -13.89 -9.23 0.76
C ARG A 868 -13.52 -10.63 0.25
N LYS A 869 -12.28 -11.08 0.49
CA LYS A 869 -11.85 -12.45 0.19
C LYS A 869 -12.72 -13.46 0.94
N GLN A 870 -12.98 -13.20 2.21
CA GLN A 870 -13.86 -14.01 3.05
C GLN A 870 -15.28 -14.04 2.49
N HIS A 871 -15.84 -12.88 2.11
CA HIS A 871 -17.15 -12.79 1.45
C HIS A 871 -17.23 -13.65 0.18
N GLU A 872 -16.25 -13.53 -0.72
CA GLU A 872 -16.21 -14.34 -1.94
C GLU A 872 -16.09 -15.84 -1.62
N ARG A 873 -15.36 -16.20 -0.58
CA ARG A 873 -15.27 -17.57 -0.09
C ARG A 873 -16.63 -18.09 0.38
N PHE A 874 -17.35 -17.31 1.18
CA PHE A 874 -18.68 -17.68 1.66
C PHE A 874 -19.69 -17.84 0.54
N LEU A 875 -19.53 -17.10 -0.56
CA LEU A 875 -20.35 -17.25 -1.76
C LEU A 875 -20.02 -18.55 -2.52
N ASN A 876 -18.75 -18.87 -2.70
CA ASN A 876 -18.32 -19.82 -3.74
C ASN A 876 -17.78 -21.16 -3.23
N ASP A 877 -17.11 -21.20 -2.07
CA ASP A 877 -16.42 -22.40 -1.59
C ASP A 877 -17.42 -23.45 -1.09
N ALA A 878 -17.01 -24.70 -0.95
CA ALA A 878 -17.87 -25.72 -0.33
C ALA A 878 -18.11 -25.41 1.16
N LEU A 879 -19.29 -25.78 1.68
CA LEU A 879 -19.51 -25.74 3.12
C LEU A 879 -18.59 -26.75 3.82
N PRO A 880 -18.04 -26.41 5.00
CA PRO A 880 -17.31 -27.37 5.83
C PRO A 880 -18.19 -28.58 6.13
N GLN A 881 -17.62 -29.79 5.99
CA GLN A 881 -18.26 -31.04 6.37
C GLN A 881 -18.17 -31.31 7.87
#